data_AF-A0A150H428-F1
#
_entry.id   AF-A0A150H428-F1
#
_cell.length_a   1.000
_cell.length_b   1.000
_cell.length_c   1.000
_cell.angle_alpha   90.00
_cell.angle_beta   90.00
_cell.angle_gamma   90.00
#
_symmetry.space_group_name_H-M   'P 1'
#
loop_
_entity.id
_entity.type
_entity.pdbx_description
1 polymer ?
#
loop_
_entity_poly.entity_id
_entity_poly.type
_entity_poly.pdbx_seq_one_letter_code
_entity_poly.pdbx_strand_id
1 'polypeptide(L)'
;MCTVEKILIKGIRSFSPDNDYIIEFYKPLTIIVGSNGAGKTTIIECLRNATTGELPPNTRQGQGFVHDPKVAGESEVKAQIKLSFKTATGQPIYVTRSFQLTQKKTALQFKSLDAVLSCRNRNTGLRESVTYRCADLDRMVPTLMGVSKARGHQGAGAGAGGAGGFAGSAVARCLKRWGGVSWCWTAVLENVIFVHQEESNWPLAEGKVLKDKFDDIFAATKYTKALEALRKLRTEKAAALREYKLTLETLRQVRDMAAHHAGERDAAQGRVADCQAQLAGFDSKIKELEDQRSSVAARLGEVEGLARELGARRAQLEQLRATNREREERFKADGREDFEEGDEELRTHLADADRLAGEKGARVARLEAELNSARIAKEALADQYQRDCLRQGKLAGEAASHASNVSERDRTIRATAVALALPLPPEEAGGGGAGSFSSAAAEAFLGAVAGRVRELEGRLRELRSDARTHEARQSGAVDSANAAVARAQEGLRLKRLAIEENRQAISAAGAQIQMSQVTETSARALREDAERAEELYHRKQARGGDPGGGGAAARAAWGWEGPYPQPGGAAGGARAEEAGSELPRAVAEARTRVEAAGRRIAELRGERQRAAAEAEGAARLRLKRTDLASQEEQVGGLD
;
A
#
# COMPACT_ATOMS: atom_id res chain seq x y z
N MET A 1 -42.48 -11.77 0.27
CA MET A 1 -43.12 -10.45 0.45
C MET A 1 -43.15 -10.14 1.93
N CYS A 2 -42.70 -8.95 2.35
CA CYS A 2 -42.86 -8.54 3.75
C CYS A 2 -44.34 -8.28 4.03
N THR A 3 -44.87 -8.76 5.16
CA THR A 3 -46.28 -8.55 5.51
C THR A 3 -46.44 -8.29 7.00
N VAL A 4 -47.13 -7.21 7.34
CA VAL A 4 -47.57 -6.93 8.72
C VAL A 4 -48.69 -7.91 9.07
N GLU A 5 -48.63 -8.50 10.26
CA GLU A 5 -49.60 -9.52 10.71
C GLU A 5 -50.48 -9.02 11.83
N LYS A 6 -49.88 -8.52 12.91
CA LYS A 6 -50.61 -8.07 14.10
C LYS A 6 -49.93 -6.87 14.73
N ILE A 7 -50.70 -5.97 15.31
CA ILE A 7 -50.20 -4.91 16.18
C ILE A 7 -50.97 -4.93 17.51
N LEU A 8 -50.25 -4.77 18.62
CA LEU A 8 -50.81 -4.53 19.94
C LEU A 8 -50.45 -3.11 20.36
N ILE A 9 -51.45 -2.37 20.80
CA ILE A 9 -51.33 -0.98 21.26
C ILE A 9 -51.84 -0.90 22.70
N LYS A 10 -51.06 -0.25 23.58
CA LYS A 10 -51.40 -0.04 24.99
C LYS A 10 -50.91 1.33 25.45
N GLY A 11 -51.78 2.09 26.12
CA GLY A 11 -51.40 3.39 26.72
C GLY A 11 -51.00 4.47 25.72
N ILE A 12 -51.57 4.49 24.51
CA ILE A 12 -51.26 5.48 23.46
C ILE A 12 -52.51 6.27 23.10
N ARG A 13 -52.44 7.60 23.20
CA ARG A 13 -53.56 8.54 22.97
C ARG A 13 -54.87 8.03 23.58
N SER A 14 -55.87 7.65 22.77
CA SER A 14 -57.19 7.18 23.24
C SER A 14 -57.20 5.72 23.73
N PHE A 15 -56.12 4.97 23.52
CA PHE A 15 -55.99 3.59 24.00
C PHE A 15 -55.58 3.58 25.47
N SER A 16 -56.44 3.04 26.34
CA SER A 16 -56.18 2.92 27.79
C SER A 16 -54.90 2.12 28.07
N PRO A 17 -54.19 2.44 29.17
CA PRO A 17 -53.03 1.68 29.63
C PRO A 17 -53.39 0.36 30.31
N ASP A 18 -54.66 0.07 30.58
CA ASP A 18 -55.08 -1.15 31.28
C ASP A 18 -55.30 -2.31 30.31
N ASN A 19 -55.89 -1.99 29.15
CA ASN A 19 -56.32 -2.96 28.17
C ASN A 19 -55.30 -3.16 27.04
N ASP A 20 -55.21 -4.40 26.55
CA ASP A 20 -54.39 -4.75 25.39
C ASP A 20 -55.26 -4.70 24.12
N TYR A 21 -55.05 -3.68 23.27
CA TYR A 21 -55.78 -3.55 22.01
C TYR A 21 -55.03 -4.23 20.88
N ILE A 22 -55.55 -5.34 20.36
CA ILE A 22 -54.91 -6.15 19.31
C ILE A 22 -55.66 -5.97 17.99
N ILE A 23 -54.93 -5.66 16.93
CA ILE A 23 -55.45 -5.54 15.57
C ILE A 23 -54.71 -6.54 14.68
N GLU A 24 -55.47 -7.33 13.93
CA GLU A 24 -54.95 -8.29 12.95
C GLU A 24 -55.11 -7.73 11.55
N PHE A 25 -54.03 -7.79 10.76
CA PHE A 25 -54.02 -7.32 9.37
C PHE A 25 -54.25 -8.48 8.41
N TYR A 26 -55.28 -8.33 7.59
CA TYR A 26 -55.70 -9.29 6.58
C TYR A 26 -55.21 -8.89 5.19
N LYS A 27 -55.13 -9.90 4.30
CA LYS A 27 -54.68 -9.75 2.92
C LYS A 27 -55.86 -9.99 1.97
N PRO A 28 -55.96 -9.28 0.84
CA PRO A 28 -55.07 -8.19 0.41
C PRO A 28 -55.41 -6.83 1.04
N LEU A 29 -56.57 -6.70 1.70
CA LEU A 29 -57.11 -5.45 2.20
C LEU A 29 -57.56 -5.61 3.66
N THR A 30 -57.24 -4.62 4.49
CA THR A 30 -57.76 -4.47 5.85
C THR A 30 -58.51 -3.13 5.93
N ILE A 31 -59.79 -3.17 6.30
CA ILE A 31 -60.62 -1.97 6.43
C ILE A 31 -60.77 -1.65 7.92
N ILE A 32 -60.38 -0.45 8.33
CA ILE A 32 -60.52 0.05 9.71
C ILE A 32 -61.56 1.18 9.70
N VAL A 33 -62.75 0.91 10.24
CA VAL A 33 -63.86 1.86 10.35
C VAL A 33 -64.13 2.22 11.80
N GLY A 34 -64.69 3.40 12.02
CA GLY A 34 -65.02 3.90 13.36
C GLY A 34 -65.38 5.39 13.33
N SER A 35 -65.99 5.89 14.39
CA SER A 35 -66.32 7.31 14.55
C SER A 35 -65.07 8.20 14.57
N ASN A 36 -65.26 9.51 14.37
CA ASN A 36 -64.18 10.48 14.55
C ASN A 36 -63.71 10.47 16.01
N GLY A 37 -62.40 10.48 16.24
CA GLY A 37 -61.82 10.33 17.57
C GLY A 37 -61.67 8.87 18.07
N ALA A 38 -62.14 7.86 17.33
CA ALA A 38 -62.00 6.45 17.72
C ALA A 38 -60.56 5.90 17.71
N GLY A 39 -59.55 6.71 17.35
CA GLY A 39 -58.14 6.29 17.31
C GLY A 39 -57.67 5.66 15.99
N LYS A 40 -58.43 5.79 14.89
CA LYS A 40 -58.05 5.26 13.56
C LYS A 40 -56.67 5.76 13.11
N THR A 41 -56.46 7.07 13.15
CA THR A 41 -55.18 7.72 12.80
C THR A 41 -54.06 7.27 13.75
N THR A 42 -54.38 7.07 15.02
CA THR A 42 -53.43 6.58 16.05
C THR A 42 -52.90 5.18 15.73
N ILE A 43 -53.69 4.30 15.11
CA ILE A 43 -53.22 2.98 14.68
C ILE A 43 -52.12 3.12 13.62
N ILE A 44 -52.30 4.02 12.65
CA ILE A 44 -51.31 4.29 11.58
C ILE A 44 -50.04 4.93 12.16
N GLU A 45 -50.20 5.87 13.10
CA GLU A 45 -49.09 6.45 13.84
C GLU A 45 -48.29 5.39 14.62
N CYS A 46 -48.97 4.42 15.24
CA CYS A 46 -48.31 3.31 15.94
C CYS A 46 -47.55 2.40 14.97
N LEU A 47 -48.08 2.18 13.76
CA LEU A 47 -47.37 1.44 12.71
C LEU A 47 -46.11 2.19 12.24
N ARG A 48 -46.21 3.50 11.99
CA ARG A 48 -45.07 4.35 11.64
C ARG A 48 -44.01 4.30 12.75
N ASN A 49 -44.41 4.57 14.00
CA ASN A 49 -43.49 4.57 15.13
C ASN A 49 -42.86 3.19 15.39
N ALA A 50 -43.63 2.10 15.29
CA ALA A 50 -43.07 0.75 15.45
C ALA A 50 -42.00 0.45 14.40
N THR A 51 -42.16 0.95 13.18
CA THR A 51 -41.31 0.63 12.03
C THR A 51 -40.11 1.55 11.87
N THR A 52 -40.27 2.87 12.05
CA THR A 52 -39.18 3.85 11.87
C THR A 52 -38.70 4.49 13.17
N GLY A 53 -39.47 4.41 14.24
CA GLY A 53 -39.16 5.03 15.53
C GLY A 53 -39.56 6.50 15.64
N GLU A 54 -40.00 7.11 14.54
CA GLU A 54 -40.43 8.50 14.54
C GLU A 54 -41.75 8.70 15.29
N LEU A 55 -41.86 9.81 16.00
CA LEU A 55 -43.08 10.22 16.69
C LEU A 55 -43.97 11.00 15.72
N PRO A 56 -45.30 10.99 15.91
CA PRO A 56 -46.21 11.77 15.08
C PRO A 56 -45.91 13.27 15.18
N PRO A 57 -46.16 14.04 14.10
CA PRO A 57 -46.03 15.49 14.13
C PRO A 57 -46.93 16.10 15.20
N ASN A 58 -46.57 17.29 15.69
CA ASN A 58 -47.32 18.03 16.71
C ASN A 58 -47.43 17.35 18.09
N THR A 59 -46.62 16.33 18.37
CA THR A 59 -46.50 15.73 19.72
C THR A 59 -45.38 16.43 20.48
N ARG A 60 -45.70 17.37 21.40
CA ARG A 60 -44.75 18.15 22.24
C ARG A 60 -43.66 17.26 22.89
N GLN A 61 -42.58 16.97 22.17
CA GLN A 61 -41.56 15.99 22.53
C GLN A 61 -42.14 14.61 22.94
N GLY A 62 -43.14 14.11 22.22
CA GLY A 62 -43.75 12.78 22.47
C GLY A 62 -44.77 12.72 23.61
N GLN A 63 -44.96 13.79 24.39
CA GLN A 63 -45.93 13.84 25.49
C GLN A 63 -47.37 13.56 25.02
N GLY A 64 -47.76 14.13 23.88
CA GLY A 64 -49.11 13.94 23.32
C GLY A 64 -49.34 12.59 22.63
N PHE A 65 -48.31 11.73 22.59
CA PHE A 65 -48.42 10.39 22.00
C PHE A 65 -48.83 9.35 23.04
N VAL A 66 -48.27 9.43 24.26
CA VAL A 66 -48.63 8.56 25.39
C VAL A 66 -49.96 9.02 25.99
N HIS A 67 -50.77 8.09 26.48
CA HIS A 67 -52.02 8.41 27.17
C HIS A 67 -51.75 9.32 28.38
N ASP A 68 -52.57 10.36 28.56
CA ASP A 68 -52.32 11.38 29.59
C ASP A 68 -52.50 10.80 31.00
N PRO A 69 -51.50 10.87 31.90
CA PRO A 69 -51.59 10.39 33.27
C PRO A 69 -52.75 11.03 34.06
N LYS A 70 -53.11 12.28 33.74
CA LYS A 70 -54.23 12.96 34.38
C LYS A 70 -55.58 12.34 34.02
N VAL A 71 -55.71 11.79 32.81
CA VAL A 71 -56.93 11.12 32.33
C VAL A 71 -57.01 9.71 32.91
N ALA A 72 -55.87 9.04 33.06
CA ALA A 72 -55.78 7.73 33.71
C ALA A 72 -55.97 7.80 35.25
N GLY A 73 -55.76 8.97 35.86
CA GLY A 73 -55.76 9.12 37.32
C GLY A 73 -54.50 8.56 38.00
N GLU A 74 -53.41 8.38 37.24
CA GLU A 74 -52.15 7.80 37.72
C GLU A 74 -51.01 8.83 37.66
N SER A 75 -49.98 8.67 38.49
CA SER A 75 -48.79 9.54 38.44
C SER A 75 -47.84 9.21 37.27
N GLU A 76 -47.97 8.02 36.70
CA GLU A 76 -47.13 7.52 35.62
C GLU A 76 -47.92 6.58 34.73
N VAL A 77 -47.86 6.80 33.41
CA VAL A 77 -48.46 5.91 32.42
C VAL A 77 -47.37 5.26 31.57
N LYS A 78 -47.45 3.94 31.42
CA LYS A 78 -46.59 3.16 30.53
C LYS A 78 -47.33 2.79 29.26
N ALA A 79 -46.72 3.10 28.12
CA ALA A 79 -47.24 2.74 26.81
C ALA A 79 -46.39 1.66 26.16
N GLN A 80 -47.02 0.82 25.35
CA GLN A 80 -46.33 -0.23 24.62
C GLN A 80 -46.96 -0.47 23.24
N ILE A 81 -46.10 -0.59 22.23
CA ILE A 81 -46.45 -1.00 20.88
C ILE A 81 -45.75 -2.31 20.60
N LYS A 82 -46.49 -3.37 20.25
CA LYS A 82 -45.91 -4.62 19.75
C LYS A 82 -46.35 -4.85 18.32
N LEU A 83 -45.42 -4.82 17.38
CA LEU A 83 -45.65 -5.10 15.97
C LEU A 83 -45.13 -6.49 15.62
N SER A 84 -45.98 -7.32 15.04
CA SER A 84 -45.63 -8.59 14.42
C SER A 84 -45.66 -8.44 12.91
N PHE A 85 -44.54 -8.70 12.25
CA PHE A 85 -44.46 -8.76 10.79
C PHE A 85 -43.62 -9.94 10.34
N LYS A 86 -43.88 -10.41 9.12
CA LYS A 86 -43.03 -11.38 8.44
C LYS A 86 -42.11 -10.65 7.48
N THR A 87 -40.80 -10.93 7.56
CA THR A 87 -39.82 -10.44 6.59
C THR A 87 -40.09 -11.00 5.19
N ALA A 88 -39.40 -10.47 4.18
CA ALA A 88 -39.47 -11.05 2.84
C ALA A 88 -38.99 -12.51 2.77
N THR A 89 -38.16 -12.94 3.72
CA THR A 89 -37.69 -14.33 3.88
C THR A 89 -38.69 -15.25 4.59
N GLY A 90 -39.85 -14.71 5.02
CA GLY A 90 -40.91 -15.43 5.71
C GLY A 90 -40.63 -15.64 7.21
N GLN A 91 -39.60 -15.01 7.77
CA GLN A 91 -39.28 -15.11 9.18
C GLN A 91 -40.21 -14.16 9.98
N PRO A 92 -40.92 -14.65 11.01
CA PRO A 92 -41.73 -13.80 11.86
C PRO A 92 -40.84 -13.04 12.84
N ILE A 93 -41.03 -11.72 12.88
CA ILE A 93 -40.32 -10.78 13.73
C ILE A 93 -41.33 -10.02 14.57
N TYR A 94 -40.99 -9.85 15.85
CA TYR A 94 -41.77 -9.10 16.83
C TYR A 94 -40.94 -7.91 17.31
N VAL A 95 -41.44 -6.71 17.09
CA VAL A 95 -40.85 -5.46 17.56
C VAL A 95 -41.69 -4.95 18.72
N THR A 96 -41.07 -4.68 19.86
CA THR A 96 -41.72 -4.07 21.01
C THR A 96 -41.06 -2.73 21.31
N ARG A 97 -41.82 -1.64 21.25
CA ARG A 97 -41.41 -0.31 21.70
C ARG A 97 -42.19 0.06 22.95
N SER A 98 -41.49 0.57 23.96
CA SER A 98 -42.11 0.93 25.23
C SER A 98 -41.79 2.39 25.55
N PHE A 99 -42.77 3.11 26.09
CA PHE A 99 -42.67 4.51 26.46
C PHE A 99 -43.21 4.71 27.88
N GLN A 100 -42.76 5.78 28.52
CA GLN A 100 -43.17 6.14 29.87
C GLN A 100 -43.43 7.64 29.90
N LEU A 101 -44.57 8.03 30.45
CA LEU A 101 -44.93 9.42 30.68
C LEU A 101 -45.20 9.60 32.17
N THR A 102 -44.35 10.39 32.84
CA THR A 102 -44.45 10.64 34.28
C THR A 102 -44.91 12.06 34.55
N GLN A 103 -45.91 12.21 35.40
CA GLN A 103 -46.39 13.51 35.86
C GLN A 103 -45.53 14.01 37.03
N LYS A 104 -44.71 15.02 36.77
CA LYS A 104 -44.00 15.77 37.81
C LYS A 104 -44.84 16.98 38.25
N LYS A 105 -44.43 17.62 39.36
CA LYS A 105 -45.14 18.77 39.96
C LYS A 105 -45.42 19.92 38.97
N THR A 106 -44.51 20.18 38.03
CA THR A 106 -44.58 21.33 37.12
C THR A 106 -44.61 20.97 35.63
N ALA A 107 -44.32 19.72 35.25
CA ALA A 107 -44.23 19.30 33.86
C ALA A 107 -44.48 17.80 33.68
N LEU A 108 -44.90 17.41 32.48
CA LEU A 108 -44.92 16.01 32.04
C LEU A 108 -43.53 15.63 31.50
N GLN A 109 -42.98 14.51 31.97
CA GLN A 109 -41.70 13.98 31.47
C GLN A 109 -41.94 12.73 30.63
N PHE A 110 -41.66 12.83 29.33
CA PHE A 110 -41.66 11.71 28.41
C PHE A 110 -40.29 11.01 28.40
N LYS A 111 -40.31 9.67 28.39
CA LYS A 111 -39.11 8.83 28.28
C LYS A 111 -39.39 7.63 27.36
N SER A 112 -38.57 7.47 26.33
CA SER A 112 -38.52 6.23 25.55
C SER A 112 -37.69 5.19 26.30
N LEU A 113 -38.27 4.01 26.52
CA LEU A 113 -37.59 2.87 27.15
C LEU A 113 -36.93 2.00 26.09
N ASP A 114 -36.08 1.07 26.53
CA ASP A 114 -35.38 0.15 25.62
C ASP A 114 -36.37 -0.65 24.78
N ALA A 115 -36.04 -0.76 23.49
CA ALA A 115 -36.87 -1.44 22.53
C ALA A 115 -36.39 -2.89 22.34
N VAL A 116 -37.33 -3.83 22.27
CA VAL A 116 -37.02 -5.26 22.23
C VAL A 116 -37.37 -5.80 20.85
N LEU A 117 -36.40 -6.44 20.20
CA LEU A 117 -36.61 -7.19 18.96
C LEU A 117 -36.57 -8.68 19.28
N SER A 118 -37.64 -9.39 18.98
CA SER A 118 -37.70 -10.85 19.12
C SER A 118 -37.88 -11.53 17.77
N CYS A 119 -37.11 -12.58 17.53
CA CYS A 119 -37.22 -13.41 16.35
C CYS A 119 -37.57 -14.84 16.77
N ARG A 120 -38.45 -15.50 16.01
CA ARG A 120 -38.66 -16.93 16.20
C ARG A 120 -37.51 -17.70 15.53
N ASN A 121 -36.76 -18.47 16.30
CA ASN A 121 -35.67 -19.28 15.75
C ASN A 121 -36.26 -20.47 14.99
N ARG A 122 -35.80 -20.69 13.75
CA ARG A 122 -36.34 -21.68 12.82
C ARG A 122 -36.03 -23.12 13.25
N ASN A 123 -34.98 -23.32 14.05
CA ASN A 123 -34.49 -24.65 14.43
C ASN A 123 -35.03 -25.10 15.80
N THR A 124 -35.21 -24.16 16.75
CA THR A 124 -35.63 -24.47 18.12
C THR A 124 -37.10 -24.12 18.38
N GLY A 125 -37.77 -23.39 17.48
CA GLY A 125 -39.16 -22.95 17.63
C GLY A 125 -39.38 -21.90 18.72
N LEU A 126 -38.40 -21.69 19.59
CA LEU A 126 -38.36 -20.74 20.70
C LEU A 126 -38.16 -19.29 20.20
N ARG A 127 -38.70 -18.34 20.97
CA ARG A 127 -38.51 -16.91 20.73
C ARG A 127 -37.19 -16.47 21.35
N GLU A 128 -36.30 -15.94 20.52
CA GLU A 128 -35.08 -15.29 20.98
C GLU A 128 -35.33 -13.78 20.98
N SER A 129 -35.36 -13.18 22.17
CA SER A 129 -35.48 -11.74 22.38
C SER A 129 -34.10 -11.12 22.55
N VAL A 130 -33.85 -10.02 21.85
CA VAL A 130 -32.65 -9.19 22.02
C VAL A 130 -33.09 -7.75 22.24
N THR A 131 -32.61 -7.16 23.34
CA THR A 131 -32.86 -5.75 23.67
C THR A 131 -31.84 -4.87 22.95
N TYR A 132 -32.31 -3.81 22.29
CA TYR A 132 -31.48 -2.86 21.55
C TYR A 132 -31.79 -1.43 22.01
N ARG A 133 -30.81 -0.52 21.83
CA ARG A 133 -31.08 0.92 21.91
C ARG A 133 -32.02 1.33 20.78
N CYS A 134 -32.89 2.31 21.03
CA CYS A 134 -33.88 2.77 20.04
C CYS A 134 -33.25 3.11 18.68
N ALA A 135 -32.14 3.87 18.67
CA ALA A 135 -31.46 4.28 17.43
C ALA A 135 -30.91 3.11 16.60
N ASP A 136 -30.55 2.00 17.25
CA ASP A 136 -30.10 0.79 16.55
C ASP A 136 -31.30 0.07 15.92
N LEU A 137 -32.43 0.01 16.64
CA LEU A 137 -33.68 -0.58 16.16
C LEU A 137 -34.30 0.20 14.99
N ASP A 138 -34.25 1.52 15.03
CA ASP A 138 -34.75 2.44 13.99
C ASP A 138 -34.07 2.20 12.63
N ARG A 139 -32.81 1.75 12.63
CA ARG A 139 -32.08 1.35 11.41
C ARG A 139 -32.40 -0.09 11.00
N MET A 140 -32.57 -0.96 11.99
CA MET A 140 -32.75 -2.40 11.76
C MET A 140 -34.12 -2.77 11.23
N VAL A 141 -35.20 -2.21 11.78
CA VAL A 141 -36.57 -2.62 11.42
C VAL A 141 -36.92 -2.29 9.96
N PRO A 142 -36.63 -1.08 9.44
CA PRO A 142 -36.80 -0.79 8.01
C PRO A 142 -35.98 -1.72 7.13
N THR A 143 -34.75 -2.04 7.56
CA THR A 143 -33.92 -3.01 6.87
C THR A 143 -34.59 -4.39 6.86
N LEU A 144 -35.06 -4.90 8.00
CA LEU A 144 -35.71 -6.22 8.12
C LEU A 144 -37.01 -6.33 7.30
N MET A 145 -37.76 -5.23 7.17
CA MET A 145 -38.93 -5.15 6.30
C MET A 145 -38.54 -5.01 4.81
N GLY A 146 -37.44 -4.32 4.52
CA GLY A 146 -36.91 -4.03 3.18
C GLY A 146 -35.84 -4.99 2.64
N VAL A 147 -35.48 -6.03 3.39
CA VAL A 147 -34.53 -7.05 2.96
C VAL A 147 -35.13 -7.87 1.82
N SER A 148 -34.72 -7.54 0.60
CA SER A 148 -34.24 -8.53 -0.36
C SER A 148 -32.72 -8.40 -0.49
N LYS A 149 -31.99 -9.39 0.03
CA LYS A 149 -30.75 -9.86 -0.58
C LYS A 149 -31.02 -11.33 -0.94
N ALA A 150 -31.09 -11.58 -2.24
CA ALA A 150 -31.37 -12.90 -2.81
C ALA A 150 -30.31 -13.93 -2.38
N ARG A 151 -30.76 -15.19 -2.30
CA ARG A 151 -30.01 -16.39 -1.88
C ARG A 151 -28.83 -16.66 -2.79
N GLY A 152 -27.76 -17.21 -2.21
CA GLY A 152 -26.63 -17.80 -2.94
C GLY A 152 -25.72 -18.57 -1.98
N HIS A 153 -26.01 -19.87 -1.86
CA HIS A 153 -25.21 -21.00 -1.39
C HIS A 153 -24.32 -20.93 -0.12
N GLN A 154 -24.60 -21.91 0.74
CA GLN A 154 -23.71 -22.44 1.78
C GLN A 154 -22.49 -23.11 1.13
N GLY A 155 -21.31 -22.83 1.67
CA GLY A 155 -20.10 -23.63 1.55
C GLY A 155 -19.37 -23.52 2.89
N ALA A 156 -19.21 -24.66 3.56
CA ALA A 156 -18.56 -24.80 4.84
C ALA A 156 -17.06 -24.42 4.77
N GLY A 157 -16.53 -23.87 5.86
CA GLY A 157 -15.11 -23.56 6.01
C GLY A 157 -14.84 -22.93 7.37
N ALA A 158 -14.47 -23.77 8.34
CA ALA A 158 -14.05 -23.38 9.67
C ALA A 158 -12.69 -22.66 9.65
N GLY A 159 -12.49 -21.72 10.58
CA GLY A 159 -11.20 -21.08 10.84
C GLY A 159 -11.33 -20.15 12.05
N ALA A 160 -10.80 -20.61 13.19
CA ALA A 160 -10.92 -20.03 14.51
C ALA A 160 -9.91 -18.89 14.78
N GLY A 161 -10.21 -18.09 15.82
CA GLY A 161 -9.33 -17.12 16.49
C GLY A 161 -9.85 -15.68 16.36
N GLY A 162 -10.23 -14.94 17.38
CA GLY A 162 -10.16 -15.10 18.83
C GLY A 162 -10.10 -13.69 19.42
N ALA A 163 -11.19 -13.21 20.03
CA ALA A 163 -11.22 -12.12 21.02
C ALA A 163 -12.65 -11.87 21.54
N GLY A 164 -12.89 -12.32 22.78
CA GLY A 164 -13.67 -11.61 23.82
C GLY A 164 -15.15 -11.33 23.64
N GLY A 165 -15.99 -12.18 24.24
CA GLY A 165 -17.09 -11.73 25.12
C GLY A 165 -18.46 -11.39 24.51
N PHE A 166 -19.44 -12.23 24.82
CA PHE A 166 -20.92 -12.05 24.76
C PHE A 166 -21.68 -12.31 23.44
N ALA A 167 -22.27 -13.52 23.41
CA ALA A 167 -23.55 -13.97 22.85
C ALA A 167 -23.88 -13.60 21.37
N GLY A 168 -24.01 -14.54 20.42
CA GLY A 168 -24.42 -15.93 20.53
C GLY A 168 -25.80 -16.22 19.90
N SER A 169 -26.57 -15.22 19.45
CA SER A 169 -27.87 -15.46 18.80
C SER A 169 -27.77 -15.47 17.26
N ALA A 170 -28.62 -16.26 16.60
CA ALA A 170 -28.72 -16.29 15.14
C ALA A 170 -29.08 -14.90 14.56
N VAL A 171 -29.74 -14.07 15.37
CA VAL A 171 -30.14 -12.69 15.05
C VAL A 171 -28.92 -11.77 14.92
N ALA A 172 -27.95 -11.86 15.85
CA ALA A 172 -26.72 -11.06 15.81
C ALA A 172 -25.85 -11.39 14.57
N ARG A 173 -25.85 -12.65 14.12
CA ARG A 173 -25.15 -13.10 12.91
C ARG A 173 -25.80 -12.61 11.62
N CYS A 174 -27.13 -12.50 11.59
CA CYS A 174 -27.86 -11.89 10.48
C CYS A 174 -27.59 -10.38 10.37
N LEU A 175 -27.31 -9.70 11.49
CA LEU A 175 -27.20 -8.24 11.60
C LEU A 175 -25.88 -7.63 11.09
N LYS A 176 -24.72 -8.26 11.35
CA LYS A 176 -23.40 -7.71 10.98
C LYS A 176 -23.17 -7.52 9.47
N ARG A 177 -24.07 -8.03 8.60
CA ARG A 177 -23.92 -8.08 7.14
C ARG A 177 -24.66 -6.98 6.35
N TRP A 178 -25.36 -6.04 7.01
CA TRP A 178 -26.39 -5.19 6.38
C TRP A 178 -26.21 -3.66 6.54
N GLY A 179 -24.98 -3.16 6.70
CA GLY A 179 -24.73 -1.74 7.00
C GLY A 179 -24.80 -0.72 5.85
N GLY A 180 -25.32 -1.05 4.66
CA GLY A 180 -25.11 -0.21 3.45
C GLY A 180 -26.31 0.54 2.87
N VAL A 181 -27.54 0.05 3.06
CA VAL A 181 -28.73 0.44 2.26
C VAL A 181 -29.91 0.91 3.13
N SER A 182 -29.68 1.11 4.44
CA SER A 182 -30.74 1.29 5.45
C SER A 182 -31.61 2.55 5.27
N TRP A 183 -31.09 3.64 4.69
CA TRP A 183 -31.71 4.97 4.79
C TRP A 183 -32.88 5.18 3.83
N CYS A 184 -32.87 4.56 2.64
CA CYS A 184 -33.93 4.72 1.64
C CYS A 184 -35.26 4.06 2.08
N TRP A 185 -35.19 2.93 2.78
CA TRP A 185 -36.39 2.22 3.26
C TRP A 185 -37.12 2.94 4.38
N THR A 186 -36.39 3.67 5.23
CA THR A 186 -36.98 4.54 6.26
C THR A 186 -37.83 5.65 5.61
N ALA A 187 -37.27 6.36 4.63
CA ALA A 187 -37.97 7.41 3.90
C ALA A 187 -39.22 6.89 3.15
N VAL A 188 -39.18 5.68 2.58
CA VAL A 188 -40.35 5.06 1.93
C VAL A 188 -41.43 4.69 2.94
N LEU A 189 -41.06 4.16 4.10
CA LEU A 189 -42.01 3.84 5.16
C LEU A 189 -42.71 5.09 5.70
N GLU A 190 -42.00 6.21 5.79
CA GLU A 190 -42.52 7.49 6.31
C GLU A 190 -43.31 8.27 5.28
N ASN A 191 -42.76 8.47 4.08
CA ASN A 191 -43.32 9.36 3.07
C ASN A 191 -44.26 8.68 2.06
N VAL A 192 -44.32 7.33 2.04
CA VAL A 192 -45.16 6.59 1.08
C VAL A 192 -46.10 5.58 1.75
N ILE A 193 -45.63 4.75 2.69
CA ILE A 193 -46.45 3.65 3.25
C ILE A 193 -47.28 4.09 4.46
N PHE A 194 -46.67 4.72 5.46
CA PHE A 194 -47.31 5.15 6.70
C PHE A 194 -47.32 6.68 6.81
N VAL A 195 -47.82 7.33 5.76
CA VAL A 195 -47.93 8.80 5.72
C VAL A 195 -48.93 9.28 6.75
N HIS A 196 -48.56 10.32 7.49
CA HIS A 196 -49.45 10.95 8.45
C HIS A 196 -50.62 11.64 7.72
N GLN A 197 -51.81 11.65 8.31
CA GLN A 197 -53.00 12.21 7.67
C GLN A 197 -52.85 13.69 7.30
N GLU A 198 -52.15 14.47 8.12
CA GLU A 198 -51.85 15.89 7.84
C GLU A 198 -50.81 16.09 6.73
N GLU A 199 -50.02 15.05 6.43
CA GLU A 199 -48.95 15.10 5.44
C GLU A 199 -49.31 14.37 4.13
N SER A 200 -50.51 13.79 3.99
CA SER A 200 -50.89 12.97 2.82
C SER A 200 -50.80 13.72 1.49
N ASN A 201 -50.97 15.05 1.53
CA ASN A 201 -50.98 15.92 0.36
C ASN A 201 -49.59 16.48 0.02
N TRP A 202 -48.51 15.96 0.63
CA TRP A 202 -47.15 16.39 0.33
C TRP A 202 -46.75 16.36 -1.16
N PRO A 203 -47.31 15.48 -2.03
CA PRO A 203 -47.01 15.54 -3.47
C PRO A 203 -47.52 16.82 -4.15
N LEU A 204 -48.47 17.53 -3.52
CA LEU A 204 -49.04 18.80 -3.96
C LEU A 204 -48.43 20.00 -3.21
N ALA A 205 -47.46 19.76 -2.33
CA ALA A 205 -46.79 20.82 -1.58
C ALA A 205 -45.86 21.65 -2.49
N GLU A 206 -45.42 22.78 -1.96
CA GLU A 206 -44.49 23.68 -2.64
C GLU A 206 -43.19 22.99 -3.07
N GLY A 207 -42.58 23.47 -4.15
CA GLY A 207 -41.47 22.79 -4.83
C GLY A 207 -40.27 22.44 -3.95
N LYS A 208 -40.01 23.21 -2.88
CA LYS A 208 -38.95 22.91 -1.92
C LYS A 208 -39.25 21.66 -1.09
N VAL A 209 -40.43 21.59 -0.48
CA VAL A 209 -40.86 20.45 0.36
C VAL A 209 -40.96 19.18 -0.47
N LEU A 210 -41.47 19.30 -1.69
CA LEU A 210 -41.53 18.22 -2.66
C LEU A 210 -40.13 17.69 -2.96
N LYS A 211 -39.19 18.58 -3.31
CA LYS A 211 -37.81 18.23 -3.62
C LYS A 211 -37.12 17.54 -2.44
N ASP A 212 -37.27 18.05 -1.23
CA ASP A 212 -36.65 17.47 -0.04
C ASP A 212 -37.16 16.03 0.19
N LYS A 213 -38.48 15.78 0.08
CA LYS A 213 -39.04 14.42 0.18
C LYS A 213 -38.58 13.50 -0.96
N PHE A 214 -38.42 14.02 -2.19
CA PHE A 214 -37.83 13.27 -3.30
C PHE A 214 -36.35 12.93 -3.04
N ASP A 215 -35.56 13.89 -2.59
CA ASP A 215 -34.15 13.69 -2.28
C ASP A 215 -33.95 12.67 -1.15
N ASP A 216 -34.85 12.65 -0.16
CA ASP A 216 -34.87 11.66 0.92
C ASP A 216 -35.28 10.25 0.44
N ILE A 217 -36.30 10.15 -0.43
CA ILE A 217 -36.73 8.87 -1.02
C ILE A 217 -35.63 8.29 -1.91
N PHE A 218 -34.99 9.11 -2.75
CA PHE A 218 -34.01 8.66 -3.73
C PHE A 218 -32.56 8.68 -3.22
N ALA A 219 -32.31 9.24 -2.04
CA ALA A 219 -31.00 9.38 -1.40
C ALA A 219 -29.92 9.96 -2.36
N ALA A 220 -30.30 10.85 -3.26
CA ALA A 220 -29.45 11.35 -4.35
C ALA A 220 -28.21 12.11 -3.84
N THR A 221 -28.32 12.74 -2.67
CA THR A 221 -27.25 13.51 -2.02
C THR A 221 -26.04 12.67 -1.58
N LYS A 222 -26.20 11.35 -1.45
CA LYS A 222 -25.10 10.45 -1.10
C LYS A 222 -24.11 10.28 -2.25
N TYR A 223 -24.61 10.17 -3.48
CA TYR A 223 -23.77 9.99 -4.65
C TYR A 223 -23.04 11.29 -5.03
N THR A 224 -23.69 12.45 -4.87
CA THR A 224 -23.05 13.74 -5.12
C THR A 224 -21.89 13.99 -4.16
N LYS A 225 -22.06 13.74 -2.85
CA LYS A 225 -20.98 13.83 -1.85
C LYS A 225 -19.82 12.87 -2.12
N ALA A 226 -20.11 11.64 -2.53
CA ALA A 226 -19.07 10.68 -2.89
C ALA A 226 -18.26 11.13 -4.11
N LEU A 227 -18.92 11.77 -5.08
CA LEU A 227 -18.28 12.29 -6.29
C LEU A 227 -17.41 13.51 -5.99
N GLU A 228 -17.84 14.40 -5.11
CA GLU A 228 -17.01 15.52 -4.60
C GLU A 228 -15.76 15.03 -3.89
N ALA A 229 -15.88 14.00 -3.04
CA ALA A 229 -14.73 13.40 -2.36
C ALA A 229 -13.72 12.79 -3.37
N LEU A 230 -14.21 12.12 -4.41
CA LEU A 230 -13.36 11.58 -5.48
C LEU A 230 -12.65 12.70 -6.28
N ARG A 231 -13.34 13.80 -6.57
CA ARG A 231 -12.74 14.97 -7.24
C ARG A 231 -11.63 15.57 -6.40
N LYS A 232 -11.84 15.74 -5.10
CA LYS A 232 -10.84 16.25 -4.15
C LYS A 232 -9.61 15.33 -4.09
N LEU A 233 -9.82 14.02 -4.00
CA LEU A 233 -8.72 13.06 -3.99
C LEU A 233 -7.89 13.11 -5.29
N ARG A 234 -8.55 13.25 -6.44
CA ARG A 234 -7.86 13.40 -7.74
C ARG A 234 -6.94 14.62 -7.74
N THR A 235 -7.43 15.77 -7.26
CA THR A 235 -6.63 17.01 -7.23
C THR A 235 -5.42 16.89 -6.29
N GLU A 236 -5.59 16.28 -5.13
CA GLU A 236 -4.50 16.05 -4.17
C GLU A 236 -3.43 15.12 -4.76
N LYS A 237 -3.83 14.02 -5.40
CA LYS A 237 -2.89 13.09 -6.04
C LYS A 237 -2.17 13.72 -7.24
N ALA A 238 -2.84 14.56 -8.00
CA ALA A 238 -2.22 15.30 -9.11
C ALA A 238 -1.15 16.28 -8.61
N ALA A 239 -1.38 16.95 -7.48
CA ALA A 239 -0.38 17.83 -6.85
C ALA A 239 0.84 17.04 -6.37
N ALA A 240 0.63 15.94 -5.64
CA ALA A 240 1.72 15.08 -5.18
C ALA A 240 2.57 14.52 -6.34
N LEU A 241 1.93 14.14 -7.46
CA LEU A 241 2.67 13.69 -8.65
C LEU A 241 3.59 14.77 -9.24
N ARG A 242 3.22 16.06 -9.17
CA ARG A 242 4.09 17.15 -9.63
C ARG A 242 5.30 17.32 -8.71
N GLU A 243 5.07 17.25 -7.40
CA GLU A 243 6.15 17.32 -6.40
C GLU A 243 7.14 16.16 -6.53
N TYR A 244 6.63 14.93 -6.71
CA TYR A 244 7.48 13.77 -6.95
C TYR A 244 8.28 13.87 -8.25
N LYS A 245 7.70 14.42 -9.32
CA LYS A 245 8.43 14.67 -10.57
C LYS A 245 9.59 15.65 -10.36
N LEU A 246 9.34 16.77 -9.67
CA LEU A 246 10.37 17.75 -9.36
C LEU A 246 11.49 17.14 -8.51
N THR A 247 11.12 16.38 -7.47
CA THR A 247 12.07 15.69 -6.59
C THR A 247 12.91 14.66 -7.37
N LEU A 248 12.31 13.97 -8.33
CA LEU A 248 13.02 13.00 -9.16
C LEU A 248 14.02 13.69 -10.10
N GLU A 249 13.69 14.86 -10.64
CA GLU A 249 14.62 15.68 -11.43
C GLU A 249 15.79 16.18 -10.59
N THR A 250 15.56 16.70 -9.38
CA THR A 250 16.64 17.15 -8.49
C THR A 250 17.55 15.99 -8.06
N LEU A 251 16.98 14.83 -7.72
CA LEU A 251 17.76 13.64 -7.38
C LEU A 251 18.61 13.13 -8.56
N ARG A 252 18.08 13.22 -9.79
CA ARG A 252 18.88 12.91 -11.00
C ARG A 252 20.06 13.84 -11.14
N GLN A 253 19.87 15.16 -10.97
CA GLN A 253 20.97 16.13 -11.01
C GLN A 253 22.05 15.82 -9.96
N VAL A 254 21.65 15.54 -8.72
CA VAL A 254 22.58 15.19 -7.64
C VAL A 254 23.36 13.90 -7.96
N ARG A 255 22.68 12.89 -8.50
CA ARG A 255 23.35 11.64 -8.95
C ARG A 255 24.38 11.94 -10.04
N ASP A 256 24.05 12.77 -11.02
CA ASP A 256 24.94 13.07 -12.14
C ASP A 256 26.17 13.87 -11.66
N MET A 257 25.98 14.81 -10.74
CA MET A 257 27.08 15.50 -10.05
C MET A 257 27.96 14.53 -9.24
N ALA A 258 27.35 13.60 -8.50
CA ALA A 258 28.09 12.61 -7.73
C ALA A 258 28.92 11.67 -8.63
N ALA A 259 28.37 11.26 -9.78
CA ALA A 259 29.08 10.46 -10.77
C ALA A 259 30.27 11.22 -11.38
N HIS A 260 30.09 12.51 -11.67
CA HIS A 260 31.17 13.37 -12.16
C HIS A 260 32.32 13.45 -11.14
N HIS A 261 32.02 13.77 -9.89
CA HIS A 261 33.05 13.86 -8.83
C HIS A 261 33.70 12.50 -8.50
N ALA A 262 32.99 11.39 -8.67
CA ALA A 262 33.58 10.06 -8.56
C ALA A 262 34.64 9.84 -9.65
N GLY A 263 34.33 10.20 -10.91
CA GLY A 263 35.30 10.14 -12.01
C GLY A 263 36.52 11.03 -11.78
N GLU A 264 36.34 12.25 -11.26
CA GLU A 264 37.47 13.14 -10.91
C GLU A 264 38.34 12.56 -9.78
N ARG A 265 37.72 11.93 -8.76
CA ARG A 265 38.43 11.25 -7.69
C ARG A 265 39.26 10.09 -8.23
N ASP A 266 38.70 9.25 -9.09
CA ASP A 266 39.39 8.09 -9.63
C ASP A 266 40.59 8.53 -10.49
N ALA A 267 40.42 9.57 -11.31
CA ALA A 267 41.51 10.17 -12.08
C ALA A 267 42.61 10.78 -11.18
N ALA A 268 42.24 11.44 -10.08
CA ALA A 268 43.20 11.95 -9.10
C ALA A 268 43.94 10.82 -8.37
N GLN A 269 43.25 9.74 -8.01
CA GLN A 269 43.85 8.56 -7.39
C GLN A 269 44.85 7.88 -8.32
N GLY A 270 44.53 7.76 -9.62
CA GLY A 270 45.47 7.28 -10.63
C GLY A 270 46.77 8.08 -10.65
N ARG A 271 46.67 9.42 -10.68
CA ARG A 271 47.85 10.30 -10.62
C ARG A 271 48.66 10.15 -9.33
N VAL A 272 48.00 9.97 -8.19
CA VAL A 272 48.69 9.73 -6.91
C VAL A 272 49.44 8.39 -6.94
N ALA A 273 48.82 7.33 -7.47
CA ALA A 273 49.47 6.03 -7.61
C ALA A 273 50.71 6.10 -8.52
N ASP A 274 50.63 6.82 -9.64
CA ASP A 274 51.76 7.04 -10.55
C ASP A 274 52.91 7.78 -9.84
N CYS A 275 52.59 8.86 -9.11
CA CYS A 275 53.59 9.59 -8.31
C CYS A 275 54.23 8.72 -7.22
N GLN A 276 53.45 7.86 -6.56
CA GLN A 276 53.97 6.92 -5.56
C GLN A 276 54.92 5.89 -6.18
N ALA A 277 54.59 5.37 -7.36
CA ALA A 277 55.47 4.46 -8.10
C ALA A 277 56.79 5.15 -8.48
N GLN A 278 56.73 6.42 -8.90
CA GLN A 278 57.93 7.22 -9.18
C GLN A 278 58.78 7.44 -7.93
N LEU A 279 58.17 7.78 -6.79
CA LEU A 279 58.87 7.96 -5.51
C LEU A 279 59.60 6.67 -5.08
N ALA A 280 58.93 5.52 -5.16
CA ALA A 280 59.57 4.24 -4.85
C ALA A 280 60.77 3.95 -5.79
N GLY A 281 60.65 4.33 -7.06
CA GLY A 281 61.76 4.29 -8.02
C GLY A 281 62.94 5.16 -7.58
N PHE A 282 62.68 6.40 -7.19
CA PHE A 282 63.73 7.31 -6.70
C PHE A 282 64.36 6.82 -5.39
N ASP A 283 63.60 6.29 -4.44
CA ASP A 283 64.12 5.72 -3.19
C ASP A 283 65.08 4.56 -3.45
N SER A 284 64.76 3.69 -4.40
CA SER A 284 65.66 2.60 -4.81
C SER A 284 66.99 3.14 -5.36
N LYS A 285 66.93 4.24 -6.12
CA LYS A 285 68.11 4.90 -6.68
C LYS A 285 68.95 5.60 -5.61
N ILE A 286 68.29 6.20 -4.61
CA ILE A 286 68.97 6.81 -3.46
C ILE A 286 69.75 5.75 -2.70
N LYS A 287 69.11 4.60 -2.37
CA LYS A 287 69.79 3.49 -1.67
C LYS A 287 71.01 2.99 -2.45
N GLU A 288 70.87 2.78 -3.76
CA GLU A 288 71.99 2.37 -4.61
C GLU A 288 73.16 3.36 -4.55
N LEU A 289 72.87 4.66 -4.58
CA LEU A 289 73.89 5.71 -4.47
C LEU A 289 74.51 5.79 -3.07
N GLU A 290 73.75 5.53 -2.01
CA GLU A 290 74.25 5.47 -0.64
C GLU A 290 75.19 4.28 -0.43
N ASP A 291 74.84 3.10 -0.96
CA ASP A 291 75.70 1.92 -0.94
C ASP A 291 77.01 2.19 -1.68
N GLN A 292 76.93 2.82 -2.86
CA GLN A 292 78.12 3.26 -3.61
C GLN A 292 78.97 4.25 -2.80
N ARG A 293 78.35 5.22 -2.13
CA ARG A 293 79.05 6.20 -1.29
C ARG A 293 79.77 5.53 -0.12
N SER A 294 79.14 4.53 0.51
CA SER A 294 79.75 3.79 1.62
C SER A 294 80.98 2.99 1.17
N SER A 295 80.92 2.37 -0.02
CA SER A 295 82.04 1.65 -0.63
C SER A 295 83.21 2.58 -0.94
N VAL A 296 82.93 3.77 -1.49
CA VAL A 296 83.97 4.78 -1.76
C VAL A 296 84.59 5.30 -0.46
N ALA A 297 83.79 5.56 0.57
CA ALA A 297 84.30 6.00 1.88
C ALA A 297 85.21 4.95 2.53
N ALA A 298 84.87 3.65 2.42
CA ALA A 298 85.73 2.57 2.90
C ALA A 298 87.10 2.57 2.20
N ARG A 299 87.10 2.69 0.86
CA ARG A 299 88.35 2.78 0.07
C ARG A 299 89.18 4.01 0.42
N LEU A 300 88.54 5.14 0.70
CA LEU A 300 89.25 6.35 1.14
C LEU A 300 89.97 6.12 2.47
N GLY A 301 89.30 5.47 3.43
CA GLY A 301 89.90 5.11 4.72
C GLY A 301 91.11 4.19 4.58
N GLU A 302 91.09 3.24 3.64
CA GLU A 302 92.25 2.39 3.31
C GLU A 302 93.42 3.22 2.77
N VAL A 303 93.15 4.15 1.84
CA VAL A 303 94.18 5.04 1.26
C VAL A 303 94.78 5.97 2.32
N GLU A 304 93.97 6.54 3.21
CA GLU A 304 94.45 7.35 4.33
C GLU A 304 95.29 6.52 5.32
N GLY A 305 94.93 5.25 5.52
CA GLY A 305 95.73 4.29 6.29
C GLY A 305 97.11 4.09 5.68
N LEU A 306 97.16 3.78 4.39
CA LEU A 306 98.41 3.63 3.65
C LEU A 306 99.25 4.92 3.65
N ALA A 307 98.63 6.09 3.50
CA ALA A 307 99.32 7.37 3.55
C ALA A 307 99.99 7.62 4.92
N ARG A 308 99.31 7.25 6.03
CA ARG A 308 99.90 7.31 7.38
C ARG A 308 101.09 6.37 7.53
N GLU A 309 100.99 5.14 7.05
CA GLU A 309 102.10 4.18 7.06
C GLU A 309 103.29 4.69 6.24
N LEU A 310 103.04 5.26 5.07
CA LEU A 310 104.06 5.81 4.18
C LEU A 310 104.73 7.04 4.81
N GLY A 311 103.97 7.88 5.51
CA GLY A 311 104.49 8.97 6.34
C GLY A 311 105.41 8.47 7.46
N ALA A 312 105.00 7.43 8.20
CA ALA A 312 105.82 6.83 9.24
C ALA A 312 107.12 6.22 8.69
N ARG A 313 107.05 5.54 7.53
CA ARG A 313 108.24 5.00 6.83
C ARG A 313 109.18 6.11 6.35
N ARG A 314 108.65 7.22 5.84
CA ARG A 314 109.45 8.39 5.44
C ARG A 314 110.19 8.99 6.64
N ALA A 315 109.53 9.17 7.77
CA ALA A 315 110.15 9.67 8.99
C ALA A 315 111.28 8.75 9.49
N GLN A 316 111.07 7.43 9.49
CA GLN A 316 112.10 6.44 9.81
C GLN A 316 113.32 6.57 8.88
N LEU A 317 113.08 6.80 7.58
CA LEU A 317 114.13 6.91 6.58
C LEU A 317 114.93 8.22 6.73
N GLU A 318 114.27 9.32 7.08
CA GLU A 318 114.98 10.57 7.43
C GLU A 318 115.85 10.43 8.68
N GLN A 319 115.34 9.76 9.71
CA GLN A 319 116.11 9.47 10.92
C GLN A 319 117.38 8.67 10.61
N LEU A 320 117.27 7.61 9.78
CA LEU A 320 118.39 6.80 9.29
C LEU A 320 119.40 7.62 8.47
N ARG A 321 118.91 8.52 7.61
CA ARG A 321 119.77 9.42 6.83
C ARG A 321 120.53 10.41 7.73
N ALA A 322 119.89 10.95 8.75
CA ALA A 322 120.56 11.82 9.73
C ALA A 322 121.65 11.06 10.48
N THR A 323 121.36 9.83 10.95
CA THR A 323 122.38 8.98 11.61
C THR A 323 123.54 8.63 10.68
N ASN A 324 123.28 8.38 9.40
CA ASN A 324 124.34 8.14 8.43
C ASN A 324 125.15 9.40 8.10
N ARG A 325 124.52 10.58 8.06
CA ARG A 325 125.25 11.86 7.93
C ARG A 325 126.16 12.11 9.12
N GLU A 326 125.69 11.87 10.34
CA GLU A 326 126.54 11.95 11.53
C GLU A 326 127.73 10.97 11.46
N ARG A 327 127.53 9.78 10.88
CA ARG A 327 128.61 8.83 10.62
C ARG A 327 129.60 9.34 9.56
N GLU A 328 129.12 9.94 8.47
CA GLU A 328 129.96 10.55 7.44
C GLU A 328 130.74 11.76 7.98
N GLU A 329 130.13 12.59 8.82
CA GLU A 329 130.81 13.73 9.47
C GLU A 329 131.89 13.24 10.45
N ARG A 330 131.63 12.15 11.20
CA ARG A 330 132.69 11.47 11.97
C ARG A 330 133.80 10.93 11.08
N PHE A 331 133.46 10.38 9.91
CA PHE A 331 134.43 9.87 8.95
C PHE A 331 135.26 10.99 8.31
N LYS A 332 134.69 12.19 8.14
CA LYS A 332 135.39 13.40 7.68
C LYS A 332 136.25 14.05 8.76
N ALA A 333 135.88 13.92 10.03
CA ALA A 333 136.68 14.39 11.17
C ALA A 333 137.99 13.59 11.35
N ASP A 334 138.09 12.38 10.76
CA ASP A 334 139.27 11.52 10.78
C ASP A 334 140.36 11.89 9.75
N GLY A 335 140.32 13.10 9.19
CA GLY A 335 141.49 13.78 8.60
C GLY A 335 142.33 12.96 7.63
N ARG A 336 141.77 12.64 6.45
CA ARG A 336 142.58 12.31 5.27
C ARG A 336 142.33 13.35 4.18
N GLU A 337 143.38 14.11 3.91
CA GLU A 337 143.43 15.19 2.93
C GLU A 337 144.05 14.72 1.60
N ASP A 338 143.55 15.41 0.56
CA ASP A 338 144.13 15.76 -0.73
C ASP A 338 144.09 14.77 -1.90
N PHE A 339 143.63 15.29 -3.05
CA PHE A 339 144.33 15.16 -4.32
C PHE A 339 143.91 16.28 -5.30
N GLU A 340 144.93 16.95 -5.88
CA GLU A 340 144.87 17.87 -7.02
C GLU A 340 145.32 17.13 -8.30
N GLU A 341 144.73 17.49 -9.47
CA GLU A 341 145.30 17.55 -10.84
C GLU A 341 144.72 16.65 -11.99
N GLY A 342 144.48 17.29 -13.16
CA GLY A 342 144.80 16.74 -14.50
C GLY A 342 143.70 16.82 -15.58
N ASP A 343 144.06 17.10 -16.85
CA ASP A 343 143.11 17.22 -17.99
C ASP A 343 142.35 15.92 -18.39
N GLU A 344 142.68 14.77 -17.79
CA GLU A 344 141.80 13.58 -17.81
C GLU A 344 140.60 13.74 -16.86
N GLU A 345 140.78 14.47 -15.75
CA GLU A 345 139.72 14.81 -14.80
C GLU A 345 138.63 15.63 -15.49
N LEU A 346 138.97 16.52 -16.42
CA LEU A 346 138.00 17.32 -17.18
C LEU A 346 137.06 16.45 -18.06
N ARG A 347 137.52 15.29 -18.55
CA ARG A 347 136.69 14.33 -19.30
C ARG A 347 135.78 13.53 -18.38
N THR A 348 136.25 13.15 -17.20
CA THR A 348 135.39 12.58 -16.15
C THR A 348 134.41 13.61 -15.60
N HIS A 349 134.78 14.89 -15.51
CA HIS A 349 133.88 15.97 -15.09
C HIS A 349 132.83 16.29 -16.17
N LEU A 350 133.14 16.10 -17.46
CA LEU A 350 132.16 16.15 -18.55
C LEU A 350 131.21 14.94 -18.50
N ALA A 351 131.74 13.73 -18.25
CA ALA A 351 130.90 12.54 -18.03
C ALA A 351 130.05 12.66 -16.75
N ASP A 352 130.57 13.30 -15.71
CA ASP A 352 129.85 13.60 -14.48
C ASP A 352 128.85 14.73 -14.67
N ALA A 353 129.14 15.74 -15.50
CA ALA A 353 128.19 16.78 -15.87
C ALA A 353 127.05 16.23 -16.73
N ASP A 354 127.33 15.30 -17.65
CA ASP A 354 126.33 14.59 -18.43
C ASP A 354 125.49 13.64 -17.55
N ARG A 355 126.12 12.97 -16.58
CA ARG A 355 125.43 12.18 -15.55
C ARG A 355 124.54 13.07 -14.66
N LEU A 356 125.06 14.21 -14.19
CA LEU A 356 124.29 15.17 -13.39
C LEU A 356 123.16 15.82 -14.21
N ALA A 357 123.38 16.07 -15.50
CA ALA A 357 122.37 16.57 -16.42
C ALA A 357 121.29 15.51 -16.68
N GLY A 358 121.66 14.22 -16.77
CA GLY A 358 120.73 13.11 -16.81
C GLY A 358 119.93 12.93 -15.52
N GLU A 359 120.58 13.02 -14.36
CA GLU A 359 119.92 12.95 -13.04
C GLU A 359 119.00 14.14 -12.80
N LYS A 360 119.44 15.35 -13.17
CA LYS A 360 118.60 16.56 -13.09
C LYS A 360 117.48 16.53 -14.12
N GLY A 361 117.71 16.01 -15.32
CA GLY A 361 116.68 15.80 -16.35
C GLY A 361 115.63 14.79 -15.89
N ALA A 362 116.04 13.67 -15.28
CA ALA A 362 115.13 12.70 -14.67
C ALA A 362 114.38 13.30 -13.47
N ARG A 363 115.01 14.20 -12.70
CA ARG A 363 114.37 14.91 -11.60
C ARG A 363 113.38 15.96 -12.08
N VAL A 364 113.66 16.67 -13.17
CA VAL A 364 112.72 17.60 -13.82
C VAL A 364 111.54 16.82 -14.37
N ALA A 365 111.77 15.70 -15.07
CA ALA A 365 110.68 14.85 -15.57
C ALA A 365 109.81 14.26 -14.43
N ARG A 366 110.42 13.89 -13.28
CA ARG A 366 109.66 13.49 -12.09
C ARG A 366 108.86 14.64 -11.49
N LEU A 367 109.46 15.83 -11.36
CA LEU A 367 108.77 17.00 -10.82
C LEU A 367 107.66 17.49 -11.75
N GLU A 368 107.82 17.38 -13.07
CA GLU A 368 106.78 17.68 -14.06
C GLU A 368 105.63 16.65 -13.99
N ALA A 369 105.94 15.37 -13.80
CA ALA A 369 104.93 14.33 -13.57
C ALA A 369 104.18 14.54 -12.23
N GLU A 370 104.90 14.91 -11.17
CA GLU A 370 104.31 15.26 -9.87
C GLU A 370 103.44 16.52 -9.99
N LEU A 371 103.89 17.56 -10.70
CA LEU A 371 103.13 18.79 -10.97
C LEU A 371 101.86 18.49 -11.76
N ASN A 372 101.92 17.62 -12.77
CA ASN A 372 100.74 17.23 -13.54
C ASN A 372 99.77 16.38 -12.70
N SER A 373 100.28 15.47 -11.87
CA SER A 373 99.44 14.70 -10.94
C SER A 373 98.76 15.60 -9.90
N ALA A 374 99.47 16.62 -9.40
CA ALA A 374 98.93 17.61 -8.48
C ALA A 374 97.90 18.54 -9.15
N ARG A 375 98.09 18.88 -10.43
CA ARG A 375 97.09 19.63 -11.23
C ARG A 375 95.80 18.84 -11.42
N ILE A 376 95.89 17.56 -11.80
CA ILE A 376 94.74 16.68 -11.93
C ILE A 376 94.03 16.50 -10.58
N ALA A 377 94.79 16.33 -9.50
CA ALA A 377 94.23 16.27 -8.15
C ALA A 377 93.51 17.56 -7.75
N LYS A 378 94.06 18.74 -8.10
CA LYS A 378 93.43 20.05 -7.86
C LYS A 378 92.12 20.19 -8.64
N GLU A 379 92.09 19.82 -9.91
CA GLU A 379 90.87 19.86 -10.72
C GLU A 379 89.80 18.89 -10.18
N ALA A 380 90.19 17.67 -9.81
CA ALA A 380 89.29 16.71 -9.17
C ALA A 380 88.72 17.22 -7.83
N LEU A 381 89.53 17.92 -7.03
CA LEU A 381 89.08 18.54 -5.78
C LEU A 381 88.12 19.71 -6.03
N ALA A 382 88.34 20.50 -7.09
CA ALA A 382 87.45 21.59 -7.49
C ALA A 382 86.07 21.05 -7.94
N ASP A 383 86.06 19.95 -8.69
CA ASP A 383 84.82 19.25 -9.08
C ASP A 383 84.09 18.63 -7.89
N GLN A 384 84.84 18.15 -6.88
CA GLN A 384 84.26 17.66 -5.63
C GLN A 384 83.64 18.80 -4.82
N TYR A 385 84.33 19.94 -4.72
CA TYR A 385 83.81 21.15 -4.07
C TYR A 385 82.52 21.67 -4.74
N GLN A 386 82.46 21.69 -6.08
CA GLN A 386 81.22 22.06 -6.77
C GLN A 386 80.06 21.10 -6.50
N ARG A 387 80.34 19.78 -6.43
CA ARG A 387 79.33 18.78 -6.07
C ARG A 387 78.84 18.95 -4.64
N ASP A 388 79.72 19.25 -3.70
CA ASP A 388 79.37 19.47 -2.30
C ASP A 388 78.56 20.76 -2.10
N CYS A 389 78.87 21.84 -2.82
CA CYS A 389 78.06 23.06 -2.84
C CYS A 389 76.64 22.81 -3.38
N LEU A 390 76.51 22.03 -4.46
CA LEU A 390 75.19 21.63 -4.99
C LEU A 390 74.43 20.76 -3.99
N ARG A 391 75.12 19.87 -3.29
CA ARG A 391 74.53 19.02 -2.26
C ARG A 391 74.08 19.83 -1.04
N GLN A 392 74.86 20.82 -0.62
CA GLN A 392 74.47 21.76 0.43
C GLN A 392 73.22 22.56 0.02
N GLY A 393 73.14 23.00 -1.24
CA GLY A 393 71.94 23.65 -1.78
C GLY A 393 70.71 22.75 -1.76
N LYS A 394 70.85 21.47 -2.13
CA LYS A 394 69.77 20.48 -2.06
C LYS A 394 69.32 20.22 -0.61
N LEU A 395 70.27 19.97 0.30
CA LEU A 395 69.98 19.74 1.72
C LEU A 395 69.33 20.97 2.37
N ALA A 396 69.75 22.18 2.00
CA ALA A 396 69.11 23.42 2.45
C ALA A 396 67.69 23.57 1.90
N GLY A 397 67.45 23.17 0.64
CA GLY A 397 66.11 23.13 0.05
C GLY A 397 65.19 22.09 0.70
N GLU A 398 65.72 20.91 1.04
CA GLU A 398 65.01 19.86 1.78
C GLU A 398 64.68 20.31 3.21
N ALA A 399 65.61 20.97 3.90
CA ALA A 399 65.37 21.54 5.22
C ALA A 399 64.28 22.63 5.20
N ALA A 400 64.29 23.52 4.19
CA ALA A 400 63.25 24.53 3.99
C ALA A 400 61.89 23.89 3.68
N SER A 401 61.87 22.85 2.84
CA SER A 401 60.65 22.10 2.53
C SER A 401 60.10 21.38 3.77
N HIS A 402 60.96 20.76 4.57
CA HIS A 402 60.59 20.15 5.84
C HIS A 402 60.00 21.17 6.82
N ALA A 403 60.61 22.36 6.94
CA ALA A 403 60.06 23.44 7.77
C ALA A 403 58.67 23.91 7.28
N SER A 404 58.46 24.03 5.97
CA SER A 404 57.15 24.33 5.38
C SER A 404 56.13 23.24 5.70
N ASN A 405 56.50 21.97 5.56
CA ASN A 405 55.64 20.83 5.83
C ASN A 405 55.24 20.75 7.31
N VAL A 406 56.16 21.05 8.24
CA VAL A 406 55.85 21.11 9.68
C VAL A 406 54.85 22.23 9.97
N SER A 407 55.02 23.40 9.34
CA SER A 407 54.07 24.52 9.48
C SER A 407 52.67 24.16 8.94
N GLU A 408 52.61 23.49 7.78
CA GLU A 408 51.34 23.04 7.20
C GLU A 408 50.68 21.92 8.02
N ARG A 409 51.47 20.98 8.55
CA ARG A 409 51.02 19.96 9.51
C ARG A 409 50.41 20.60 10.76
N ASP A 410 51.08 21.58 11.33
CA ASP A 410 50.61 22.20 12.57
C ASP A 410 49.37 23.08 12.33
N ARG A 411 49.28 23.70 11.14
CA ARG A 411 48.06 24.39 10.69
C ARG A 411 46.89 23.42 10.50
N THR A 412 47.12 22.26 9.89
CA THR A 412 46.08 21.24 9.69
C THR A 412 45.64 20.62 11.00
N ILE A 413 46.55 20.30 11.92
CA ILE A 413 46.23 19.84 13.29
C ILE A 413 45.30 20.83 13.99
N ARG A 414 45.62 22.13 13.96
CA ARG A 414 44.77 23.18 14.54
C ARG A 414 43.38 23.23 13.89
N ALA A 415 43.30 23.18 12.56
CA ALA A 415 42.02 23.20 11.85
C ALA A 415 41.16 21.97 12.16
N THR A 416 41.77 20.78 12.20
CA THR A 416 41.09 19.51 12.50
C THR A 416 40.62 19.43 13.96
N ALA A 417 41.40 19.99 14.90
CA ALA A 417 41.00 20.06 16.32
C ALA A 417 39.73 20.88 16.50
N VAL A 418 39.62 22.03 15.83
CA VAL A 418 38.40 22.87 15.82
C VAL A 418 37.23 22.13 15.17
N ALA A 419 37.44 21.54 13.99
CA ALA A 419 36.37 20.87 13.24
C ALA A 419 35.78 19.65 13.97
N LEU A 420 36.60 18.92 14.73
CA LEU A 420 36.19 17.72 15.47
C LEU A 420 35.90 17.98 16.95
N ALA A 421 36.03 19.24 17.40
CA ALA A 421 35.89 19.67 18.80
C ALA A 421 36.79 18.86 19.76
N LEU A 422 38.04 18.64 19.37
CA LEU A 422 39.05 17.93 20.16
C LEU A 422 40.01 18.93 20.83
N PRO A 423 40.51 18.63 22.04
CA PRO A 423 41.49 19.49 22.70
C PRO A 423 42.80 19.53 21.90
N LEU A 424 43.40 20.71 21.82
CA LEU A 424 44.69 20.91 21.16
C LEU A 424 45.80 20.18 21.93
N PRO A 425 46.74 19.51 21.24
CA PRO A 425 47.89 18.90 21.88
C PRO A 425 48.80 19.97 22.53
N PRO A 426 49.53 19.62 23.60
CA PRO A 426 50.40 20.56 24.31
C PRO A 426 51.54 21.05 23.39
N GLU A 427 51.76 22.37 23.36
CA GLU A 427 52.82 23.02 22.59
C GLU A 427 54.17 22.90 23.31
N GLU A 428 55.27 22.66 22.57
CA GLU A 428 56.61 22.64 23.15
C GLU A 428 57.12 24.08 23.36
N ALA A 429 57.20 24.51 24.61
CA ALA A 429 57.89 25.74 24.99
C ALA A 429 59.41 25.48 25.03
N GLY A 430 60.09 25.53 23.87
CA GLY A 430 61.56 25.40 23.91
C GLY A 430 62.37 25.40 22.60
N GLY A 431 61.77 25.27 21.42
CA GLY A 431 62.55 25.09 20.18
C GLY A 431 62.06 25.92 19.00
N GLY A 432 62.62 27.12 18.82
CA GLY A 432 62.75 27.77 17.51
C GLY A 432 61.49 27.94 16.66
N GLY A 433 60.37 28.39 17.25
CA GLY A 433 59.18 28.82 16.51
C GLY A 433 57.95 28.75 17.39
N ALA A 434 57.33 29.89 17.69
CA ALA A 434 56.12 29.93 18.50
C ALA A 434 55.01 29.08 17.86
N GLY A 435 54.58 28.01 18.56
CA GLY A 435 53.40 27.22 18.19
C GLY A 435 53.63 25.99 17.29
N SER A 436 54.81 25.35 17.33
CA SER A 436 55.01 24.04 16.70
C SER A 436 54.71 22.87 17.65
N PHE A 437 54.14 21.78 17.11
CA PHE A 437 53.82 20.58 17.91
C PHE A 437 54.95 19.55 17.80
N SER A 438 55.25 18.84 18.90
CA SER A 438 56.21 17.74 18.85
C SER A 438 55.68 16.58 18.02
N SER A 439 56.58 15.78 17.43
CA SER A 439 56.17 14.60 16.63
C SER A 439 55.32 13.63 17.46
N ALA A 440 55.68 13.43 18.73
CA ALA A 440 54.93 12.59 19.67
C ALA A 440 53.53 13.17 20.00
N ALA A 441 53.42 14.49 20.14
CA ALA A 441 52.14 15.15 20.39
C ALA A 441 51.20 15.11 19.17
N ALA A 442 51.76 15.22 17.96
CA ALA A 442 51.02 15.05 16.71
C ALA A 442 50.50 13.61 16.52
N GLU A 443 51.31 12.59 16.84
CA GLU A 443 50.89 11.19 16.80
C GLU A 443 49.79 10.88 17.83
N ALA A 444 49.90 11.41 19.05
CA ALA A 444 48.86 11.28 20.06
C ALA A 444 47.53 11.93 19.61
N PHE A 445 47.59 13.09 18.95
CA PHE A 445 46.43 13.76 18.39
C PHE A 445 45.79 12.95 17.26
N LEU A 446 46.57 12.33 16.37
CA LEU A 446 46.06 11.41 15.35
C LEU A 446 45.30 10.23 15.99
N GLY A 447 45.80 9.70 17.11
CA GLY A 447 45.09 8.69 17.90
C GLY A 447 43.72 9.17 18.41
N ALA A 448 43.66 10.40 18.92
CA ALA A 448 42.41 11.02 19.38
C ALA A 448 41.42 11.27 18.22
N VAL A 449 41.91 11.74 17.07
CA VAL A 449 41.12 11.89 15.83
C VAL A 449 40.55 10.53 15.40
N ALA A 450 41.38 9.49 15.35
CA ALA A 450 40.94 8.14 14.99
C ALA A 450 39.91 7.56 15.98
N GLY A 451 39.99 7.93 17.26
CA GLY A 451 38.98 7.61 18.27
C GLY A 451 37.64 8.30 18.00
N ARG A 452 37.68 9.63 17.73
CA ARG A 452 36.49 10.43 17.45
C ARG A 452 35.79 10.03 16.15
N VAL A 453 36.56 9.71 15.11
CA VAL A 453 36.03 9.17 13.85
C VAL A 453 35.31 7.84 14.10
N ARG A 454 35.91 6.91 14.84
CA ARG A 454 35.25 5.63 15.20
C ARG A 454 33.96 5.82 15.98
N GLU A 455 33.92 6.79 16.91
CA GLU A 455 32.71 7.13 17.66
C GLU A 455 31.60 7.68 16.73
N LEU A 456 31.94 8.62 15.86
CA LEU A 456 31.00 9.20 14.89
C LEU A 456 30.49 8.15 13.89
N GLU A 457 31.36 7.27 13.41
CA GLU A 457 30.99 6.13 12.56
C GLU A 457 30.08 5.12 13.30
N GLY A 458 30.28 4.95 14.61
CA GLY A 458 29.39 4.16 15.47
C GLY A 458 27.99 4.76 15.54
N ARG A 459 27.89 6.06 15.86
CA ARG A 459 26.61 6.79 15.88
C ARG A 459 25.91 6.78 14.52
N LEU A 460 26.68 6.94 13.44
CA LEU A 460 26.14 6.86 12.08
C LEU A 460 25.58 5.46 11.78
N ARG A 461 26.24 4.39 12.25
CA ARG A 461 25.75 3.02 12.11
C ARG A 461 24.46 2.78 12.90
N GLU A 462 24.37 3.29 14.13
CA GLU A 462 23.14 3.23 14.93
C GLU A 462 21.98 3.97 14.26
N LEU A 463 22.19 5.23 13.86
CA LEU A 463 21.19 6.02 13.12
C LEU A 463 20.75 5.34 11.82
N ARG A 464 21.68 4.73 11.08
CA ARG A 464 21.36 3.95 9.86
C ARG A 464 20.57 2.69 10.18
N SER A 465 20.88 2.00 11.28
CA SER A 465 20.13 0.84 11.74
C SER A 465 18.69 1.24 12.10
N ASP A 466 18.53 2.31 12.88
CA ASP A 466 17.23 2.83 13.28
C ASP A 466 16.41 3.25 12.06
N ALA A 467 17.01 3.98 11.12
CA ALA A 467 16.37 4.34 9.85
C ALA A 467 15.92 3.12 9.04
N ARG A 468 16.76 2.08 8.93
CA ARG A 468 16.41 0.81 8.27
C ARG A 468 15.24 0.09 8.95
N THR A 469 15.21 0.07 10.28
CA THR A 469 14.09 -0.56 11.01
C THR A 469 12.78 0.21 10.82
N HIS A 470 12.86 1.55 10.78
CA HIS A 470 11.71 2.40 10.50
C HIS A 470 11.19 2.21 9.06
N GLU A 471 12.10 2.16 8.09
CA GLU A 471 11.79 1.89 6.69
C GLU A 471 11.18 0.49 6.51
N ALA A 472 11.72 -0.54 7.16
CA ALA A 472 11.16 -1.89 7.14
C ALA A 472 9.74 -1.95 7.72
N ARG A 473 9.46 -1.21 8.81
CA ARG A 473 8.10 -1.09 9.38
C ARG A 473 7.14 -0.40 8.40
N GLN A 474 7.58 0.67 7.75
CA GLN A 474 6.76 1.38 6.77
C GLN A 474 6.52 0.54 5.51
N SER A 475 7.54 -0.14 4.99
CA SER A 475 7.41 -1.07 3.86
C SER A 475 6.42 -2.19 4.19
N GLY A 476 6.54 -2.82 5.37
CA GLY A 476 5.58 -3.84 5.80
C GLY A 476 4.14 -3.34 5.90
N ALA A 477 3.92 -2.10 6.32
CA ALA A 477 2.60 -1.48 6.33
C ALA A 477 2.07 -1.24 4.90
N VAL A 478 2.94 -0.81 3.98
CA VAL A 478 2.60 -0.64 2.55
C VAL A 478 2.27 -1.97 1.90
N ASP A 479 3.05 -3.02 2.14
CA ASP A 479 2.81 -4.36 1.60
C ASP A 479 1.49 -4.95 2.10
N SER A 480 1.17 -4.75 3.38
CA SER A 480 -0.12 -5.16 3.96
C SER A 480 -1.30 -4.43 3.30
N ALA A 481 -1.17 -3.11 3.08
CA ALA A 481 -2.17 -2.31 2.39
C ALA A 481 -2.34 -2.74 0.91
N ASN A 482 -1.23 -2.98 0.20
CA ASN A 482 -1.23 -3.46 -1.18
C ASN A 482 -1.86 -4.85 -1.29
N ALA A 483 -1.56 -5.77 -0.37
CA ALA A 483 -2.19 -7.08 -0.30
C ALA A 483 -3.71 -6.97 -0.06
N ALA A 484 -4.15 -6.02 0.77
CA ALA A 484 -5.57 -5.76 0.98
C ALA A 484 -6.27 -5.22 -0.28
N VAL A 485 -5.61 -4.30 -1.00
CA VAL A 485 -6.10 -3.77 -2.28
C VAL A 485 -6.17 -4.86 -3.35
N ALA A 486 -5.13 -5.70 -3.48
CA ALA A 486 -5.12 -6.81 -4.43
C ALA A 486 -6.24 -7.81 -4.14
N ARG A 487 -6.46 -8.18 -2.86
CA ARG A 487 -7.61 -9.01 -2.45
C ARG A 487 -8.95 -8.38 -2.83
N ALA A 488 -9.10 -7.07 -2.64
CA ALA A 488 -10.32 -6.35 -3.00
C ALA A 488 -10.53 -6.31 -4.52
N GLN A 489 -9.46 -6.10 -5.31
CA GLN A 489 -9.50 -6.08 -6.76
C GLN A 489 -9.83 -7.46 -7.34
N GLU A 490 -9.21 -8.53 -6.83
CA GLU A 490 -9.53 -9.90 -7.27
C GLU A 490 -10.96 -10.27 -6.87
N GLY A 491 -11.41 -9.87 -5.68
CA GLY A 491 -12.81 -9.99 -5.27
C GLY A 491 -13.78 -9.22 -6.19
N LEU A 492 -13.36 -8.09 -6.76
CA LEU A 492 -14.12 -7.35 -7.75
C LEU A 492 -14.14 -8.07 -9.10
N ARG A 493 -12.99 -8.60 -9.55
CA ARG A 493 -12.83 -9.34 -10.81
C ARG A 493 -13.72 -10.59 -10.83
N LEU A 494 -13.69 -11.40 -9.78
CA LEU A 494 -14.53 -12.59 -9.63
C LEU A 494 -16.02 -12.22 -9.65
N LYS A 495 -16.40 -11.11 -9.02
CA LYS A 495 -17.78 -10.62 -9.08
C LYS A 495 -18.21 -10.15 -10.47
N ARG A 496 -17.29 -9.59 -11.26
CA ARG A 496 -17.58 -9.23 -12.67
C ARG A 496 -17.82 -10.45 -13.53
N LEU A 497 -16.95 -11.46 -13.43
CA LEU A 497 -17.13 -12.75 -14.10
C LEU A 497 -18.47 -13.41 -13.74
N ALA A 498 -18.83 -13.43 -12.46
CA ALA A 498 -20.12 -13.95 -12.02
C ALA A 498 -21.31 -13.14 -12.56
N ILE A 499 -21.17 -11.83 -12.79
CA ILE A 499 -22.21 -11.01 -13.42
C ILE A 499 -22.34 -11.37 -14.92
N GLU A 500 -21.22 -11.61 -15.61
CA GLU A 500 -21.18 -12.05 -17.00
C GLU A 500 -21.87 -13.41 -17.18
N GLU A 501 -21.57 -14.38 -16.33
CA GLU A 501 -22.20 -15.71 -16.33
C GLU A 501 -23.71 -15.61 -16.06
N ASN A 502 -24.11 -14.80 -15.08
CA ASN A 502 -25.53 -14.59 -14.78
C ASN A 502 -26.28 -13.95 -15.96
N ARG A 503 -25.63 -13.05 -16.71
CA ARG A 503 -26.17 -12.47 -17.95
C ARG A 503 -26.39 -13.50 -19.04
N GLN A 504 -25.41 -14.38 -19.24
CA GLN A 504 -25.54 -15.46 -20.20
C GLN A 504 -26.70 -16.41 -19.81
N ALA A 505 -26.82 -16.72 -18.51
CA ALA A 505 -27.91 -17.56 -17.99
C ALA A 505 -29.30 -16.91 -18.14
N ILE A 506 -29.43 -15.60 -17.91
CA ILE A 506 -30.70 -14.89 -18.06
C ILE A 506 -31.08 -14.74 -19.54
N SER A 507 -30.11 -14.53 -20.43
CA SER A 507 -30.32 -14.57 -21.88
C SER A 507 -30.84 -15.94 -22.35
N ALA A 508 -30.21 -17.03 -21.89
CA ALA A 508 -30.63 -18.39 -22.20
C ALA A 508 -32.05 -18.70 -21.67
N ALA A 509 -32.35 -18.28 -20.43
CA ALA A 509 -33.68 -18.40 -19.85
C ALA A 509 -34.71 -17.58 -20.65
N GLY A 510 -34.38 -16.34 -21.03
CA GLY A 510 -35.22 -15.48 -21.87
C GLY A 510 -35.58 -16.10 -23.23
N ALA A 511 -34.61 -16.76 -23.87
CA ALA A 511 -34.84 -17.50 -25.11
C ALA A 511 -35.79 -18.71 -24.89
N GLN A 512 -35.64 -19.45 -23.80
CA GLN A 512 -36.55 -20.53 -23.42
C GLN A 512 -37.97 -20.02 -23.10
N ILE A 513 -38.11 -18.81 -22.57
CA ILE A 513 -39.43 -18.20 -22.34
C ILE A 513 -40.14 -17.91 -23.65
N GLN A 514 -39.43 -17.30 -24.60
CA GLN A 514 -40.01 -16.95 -25.89
C GLN A 514 -40.47 -18.19 -26.64
N MET A 515 -39.72 -19.30 -26.55
CA MET A 515 -40.16 -20.59 -27.11
C MET A 515 -41.35 -21.21 -26.38
N SER A 516 -41.63 -20.83 -25.13
CA SER A 516 -42.70 -21.41 -24.29
C SER A 516 -43.97 -20.58 -24.23
N GLN A 517 -44.16 -19.57 -25.10
CA GLN A 517 -45.42 -18.81 -25.16
C GLN A 517 -46.58 -19.69 -25.66
N VAL A 518 -47.21 -20.40 -24.72
CA VAL A 518 -48.63 -20.73 -24.80
C VAL A 518 -49.36 -19.40 -24.75
N THR A 519 -49.92 -19.00 -25.88
CA THR A 519 -50.65 -17.73 -26.03
C THR A 519 -51.82 -17.66 -25.05
N GLU A 520 -52.07 -16.47 -24.50
CA GLU A 520 -53.18 -16.19 -23.56
C GLU A 520 -54.56 -16.53 -24.17
N THR A 521 -54.64 -16.56 -25.50
CA THR A 521 -55.77 -17.08 -26.28
C THR A 521 -55.96 -18.59 -26.14
N SER A 522 -54.87 -19.36 -26.12
CA SER A 522 -54.91 -20.82 -25.90
C SER A 522 -55.33 -21.17 -24.47
N ALA A 523 -54.88 -20.38 -23.48
CA ALA A 523 -55.26 -20.55 -22.08
C ALA A 523 -56.73 -20.14 -21.81
N ARG A 524 -57.27 -19.19 -22.58
CA ARG A 524 -58.68 -18.77 -22.49
C ARG A 524 -59.62 -19.78 -23.15
N ALA A 525 -59.27 -20.29 -24.33
CA ALA A 525 -60.03 -21.34 -25.00
C ALA A 525 -60.16 -22.61 -24.11
N LEU A 526 -59.08 -23.02 -23.46
CA LEU A 526 -59.10 -24.17 -22.54
C LEU A 526 -59.93 -23.94 -21.26
N ARG A 527 -60.13 -22.69 -20.83
CA ARG A 527 -61.01 -22.36 -19.70
C ARG A 527 -62.48 -22.38 -20.10
N GLU A 528 -62.80 -21.80 -21.25
CA GLU A 528 -64.16 -21.83 -21.80
C GLU A 528 -64.60 -23.27 -22.15
N ASP A 529 -63.66 -24.13 -22.58
CA ASP A 529 -63.93 -25.56 -22.78
C ASP A 529 -64.11 -26.34 -21.47
N ALA A 530 -63.41 -25.95 -20.40
CA ALA A 530 -63.57 -26.56 -19.08
C ALA A 530 -64.91 -26.18 -18.42
N GLU A 531 -65.33 -24.92 -18.54
CA GLU A 531 -66.63 -24.44 -18.02
C GLU A 531 -67.80 -25.11 -18.76
N ARG A 532 -67.71 -25.25 -20.09
CA ARG A 532 -68.72 -25.99 -20.88
C ARG A 532 -68.81 -27.47 -20.51
N ALA A 533 -67.70 -28.10 -20.14
CA ALA A 533 -67.68 -29.48 -19.70
C ALA A 533 -68.32 -29.67 -18.31
N GLU A 534 -68.15 -28.70 -17.39
CA GLU A 534 -68.79 -28.72 -16.06
C GLU A 534 -70.31 -28.52 -16.16
N GLU A 535 -70.80 -27.63 -17.03
CA GLU A 535 -72.24 -27.46 -17.27
C GLU A 535 -72.88 -28.73 -17.84
N LEU A 536 -72.21 -29.43 -18.76
CA LEU A 536 -72.68 -30.70 -19.32
C LEU A 536 -72.68 -31.84 -18.27
N TYR A 537 -71.74 -31.82 -17.32
CA TYR A 537 -71.70 -32.78 -16.21
C TYR A 537 -72.88 -32.59 -15.25
N HIS A 538 -73.17 -31.34 -14.87
CA HIS A 538 -74.33 -31.01 -14.03
C HIS A 538 -75.66 -31.33 -14.73
N ARG A 539 -75.76 -31.11 -16.05
CA ARG A 539 -76.94 -31.43 -16.85
C ARG A 539 -77.18 -32.94 -17.00
N LYS A 540 -76.11 -33.75 -17.00
CA LYS A 540 -76.21 -35.22 -17.01
C LYS A 540 -76.57 -35.79 -15.64
N GLN A 541 -76.10 -35.21 -14.53
CA GLN A 541 -76.54 -35.62 -13.19
C GLN A 541 -78.04 -35.33 -12.95
N ALA A 542 -78.59 -34.27 -13.55
CA ALA A 542 -80.01 -33.94 -13.44
C ALA A 542 -80.96 -34.86 -14.24
N ARG A 543 -80.46 -35.75 -15.12
CA ARG A 543 -81.26 -36.67 -15.94
C ARG A 543 -81.21 -38.14 -15.49
N GLY A 544 -80.53 -38.46 -14.39
CA GLY A 544 -80.45 -39.83 -13.87
C GLY A 544 -81.47 -40.10 -12.76
N GLY A 545 -82.73 -40.38 -13.12
CA GLY A 545 -83.79 -40.74 -12.18
C GLY A 545 -84.91 -41.57 -12.81
N ASP A 546 -84.72 -42.89 -12.84
CA ASP A 546 -85.71 -44.01 -12.80
C ASP A 546 -86.70 -44.24 -13.99
N PRO A 547 -87.41 -45.40 -14.11
CA PRO A 547 -87.00 -46.55 -14.94
C PRO A 547 -88.06 -47.05 -15.97
N GLY A 548 -87.62 -47.82 -16.98
CA GLY A 548 -88.45 -48.82 -17.66
C GLY A 548 -89.07 -48.49 -19.03
N GLY A 549 -88.98 -49.48 -19.95
CA GLY A 549 -89.74 -49.60 -21.22
C GLY A 549 -89.24 -48.67 -22.34
N GLY A 550 -89.04 -49.05 -23.60
CA GLY A 550 -89.51 -50.18 -24.39
C GLY A 550 -89.65 -49.67 -25.83
N GLY A 551 -89.07 -50.36 -26.80
CA GLY A 551 -89.59 -50.46 -28.17
C GLY A 551 -89.56 -49.24 -29.11
N ALA A 552 -88.73 -49.39 -30.16
CA ALA A 552 -89.12 -49.27 -31.58
C ALA A 552 -89.36 -47.89 -32.25
N ALA A 553 -88.94 -47.88 -33.53
CA ALA A 553 -89.46 -47.09 -34.66
C ALA A 553 -89.14 -45.57 -34.65
N ALA A 554 -88.91 -44.87 -35.76
CA ALA A 554 -88.76 -45.20 -37.17
C ALA A 554 -88.19 -43.96 -37.91
N ARG A 555 -87.53 -44.23 -39.05
CA ARG A 555 -87.56 -43.53 -40.37
C ARG A 555 -87.75 -42.00 -40.39
N ALA A 556 -86.78 -41.26 -40.96
CA ALA A 556 -86.77 -40.76 -42.36
C ALA A 556 -87.80 -39.63 -42.60
N ALA A 557 -87.61 -38.59 -43.41
CA ALA A 557 -86.62 -38.09 -44.36
C ALA A 557 -86.84 -36.55 -44.40
N TRP A 558 -85.91 -35.69 -44.81
CA TRP A 558 -85.80 -35.00 -46.12
C TRP A 558 -84.94 -33.76 -45.79
N GLY A 559 -83.95 -33.24 -46.52
CA GLY A 559 -83.23 -33.59 -47.74
C GLY A 559 -82.21 -32.46 -48.04
N TRP A 560 -81.17 -32.80 -48.82
CA TRP A 560 -80.30 -31.91 -49.66
C TRP A 560 -79.38 -30.88 -48.97
N GLU A 561 -78.13 -30.59 -49.38
CA GLU A 561 -77.34 -30.81 -50.60
C GLU A 561 -75.81 -30.84 -50.28
N GLY A 562 -74.99 -31.41 -51.16
CA GLY A 562 -73.53 -31.66 -51.01
C GLY A 562 -72.60 -30.43 -51.22
N PRO A 563 -71.29 -30.59 -51.60
CA PRO A 563 -70.63 -31.78 -52.17
C PRO A 563 -69.30 -32.25 -51.52
N TYR A 564 -68.96 -33.49 -51.89
CA TYR A 564 -67.76 -34.34 -51.71
C TYR A 564 -66.39 -33.68 -52.11
N PRO A 565 -65.20 -34.27 -51.79
CA PRO A 565 -64.92 -35.71 -51.78
C PRO A 565 -64.01 -36.31 -50.66
N GLN A 566 -64.33 -37.57 -50.33
CA GLN A 566 -63.47 -38.63 -49.78
C GLN A 566 -62.76 -39.37 -50.96
N PRO A 567 -61.82 -40.35 -50.82
CA PRO A 567 -61.68 -41.30 -49.69
C PRO A 567 -60.26 -41.82 -49.37
N GLY A 568 -60.16 -42.61 -48.30
CA GLY A 568 -58.98 -43.45 -48.05
C GLY A 568 -59.14 -44.45 -46.90
N GLY A 569 -59.75 -45.61 -47.20
CA GLY A 569 -59.29 -46.92 -46.69
C GLY A 569 -59.72 -47.36 -45.29
N ALA A 570 -60.56 -48.39 -45.25
CA ALA A 570 -61.09 -49.07 -44.07
C ALA A 570 -60.14 -50.11 -43.45
N ALA A 571 -60.30 -50.34 -42.14
CA ALA A 571 -60.50 -51.66 -41.49
C ALA A 571 -60.45 -51.45 -39.96
N GLY A 572 -61.56 -51.62 -39.24
CA GLY A 572 -61.81 -52.80 -38.39
C GLY A 572 -60.98 -52.73 -37.09
N GLY A 573 -61.51 -52.34 -35.92
CA GLY A 573 -62.68 -52.90 -35.27
C GLY A 573 -62.23 -53.86 -34.17
N ALA A 574 -62.03 -53.36 -32.95
CA ALA A 574 -62.08 -54.17 -31.71
C ALA A 574 -62.12 -53.27 -30.45
N ARG A 575 -63.06 -53.63 -29.56
CA ARG A 575 -63.16 -53.30 -28.12
C ARG A 575 -63.75 -51.94 -27.72
N ALA A 576 -65.07 -51.94 -27.61
CA ALA A 576 -65.82 -51.14 -26.66
C ALA A 576 -66.01 -51.96 -25.37
N GLU A 577 -65.11 -51.79 -24.39
CA GLU A 577 -65.32 -52.21 -23.00
C GLU A 577 -64.46 -51.36 -22.06
N GLU A 578 -64.44 -50.04 -22.25
CA GLU A 578 -63.70 -49.10 -21.39
C GLU A 578 -64.24 -47.68 -21.64
N ALA A 579 -65.39 -47.33 -21.06
CA ALA A 579 -65.91 -45.96 -21.18
C ALA A 579 -66.55 -45.41 -19.88
N GLY A 580 -66.46 -46.16 -18.78
CA GLY A 580 -66.88 -45.73 -17.44
C GLY A 580 -65.75 -45.17 -16.56
N SER A 581 -64.48 -45.38 -16.94
CA SER A 581 -63.29 -44.98 -16.17
C SER A 581 -62.50 -43.84 -16.81
N GLU A 582 -62.78 -43.48 -18.07
CA GLU A 582 -61.97 -42.51 -18.82
C GLU A 582 -62.26 -41.05 -18.44
N LEU A 583 -63.49 -40.71 -18.07
CA LEU A 583 -63.88 -39.32 -17.75
C LEU A 583 -63.24 -38.78 -16.45
N PRO A 584 -63.23 -39.50 -15.31
CA PRO A 584 -62.51 -39.06 -14.11
C PRO A 584 -60.99 -38.98 -14.34
N ARG A 585 -60.45 -39.88 -15.17
CA ARG A 585 -59.02 -39.94 -15.51
C ARG A 585 -58.62 -38.79 -16.43
N ALA A 586 -59.45 -38.46 -17.43
CA ALA A 586 -59.27 -37.30 -18.31
C ALA A 586 -59.38 -35.98 -17.55
N VAL A 587 -60.27 -35.87 -16.57
CA VAL A 587 -60.37 -34.68 -15.70
C VAL A 587 -59.15 -34.56 -14.77
N ALA A 588 -58.64 -35.67 -14.22
CA ALA A 588 -57.41 -35.68 -13.42
C ALA A 588 -56.16 -35.35 -14.27
N GLU A 589 -56.10 -35.82 -15.51
CA GLU A 589 -55.05 -35.47 -16.48
C GLU A 589 -55.13 -34.01 -16.93
N ALA A 590 -56.35 -33.47 -17.11
CA ALA A 590 -56.55 -32.05 -17.39
C ALA A 590 -56.11 -31.18 -16.20
N ARG A 591 -56.43 -31.58 -14.97
CA ARG A 591 -56.06 -30.84 -13.75
C ARG A 591 -54.54 -30.83 -13.52
N THR A 592 -53.88 -31.97 -13.75
CA THR A 592 -52.41 -32.06 -13.67
C THR A 592 -51.72 -31.27 -14.78
N ARG A 593 -52.30 -31.23 -16.00
CA ARG A 593 -51.83 -30.35 -17.09
C ARG A 593 -52.01 -28.87 -16.77
N VAL A 594 -53.10 -28.47 -16.11
CA VAL A 594 -53.33 -27.09 -15.66
C VAL A 594 -52.36 -26.69 -14.55
N GLU A 595 -52.06 -27.58 -13.59
CA GLU A 595 -51.05 -27.33 -12.55
C GLU A 595 -49.63 -27.29 -13.11
N ALA A 596 -49.31 -28.11 -14.12
CA ALA A 596 -48.04 -28.07 -14.83
C ALA A 596 -47.90 -26.76 -15.64
N ALA A 597 -48.97 -26.34 -16.34
CA ALA A 597 -49.02 -25.06 -17.05
C ALA A 597 -48.91 -23.87 -16.07
N GLY A 598 -49.53 -23.95 -14.89
CA GLY A 598 -49.42 -22.93 -13.85
C GLY A 598 -47.99 -22.80 -13.28
N ARG A 599 -47.31 -23.93 -13.06
CA ARG A 599 -45.88 -23.95 -12.67
C ARG A 599 -44.99 -23.37 -13.77
N ARG A 600 -45.26 -23.72 -15.03
CA ARG A 600 -44.51 -23.20 -16.18
C ARG A 600 -44.72 -21.69 -16.35
N ILE A 601 -45.95 -21.18 -16.22
CA ILE A 601 -46.25 -19.74 -16.27
C ILE A 601 -45.56 -18.99 -15.12
N ALA A 602 -45.44 -19.59 -13.94
CA ALA A 602 -44.71 -19.01 -12.82
C ALA A 602 -43.19 -18.94 -13.07
N GLU A 603 -42.60 -19.97 -13.68
CA GLU A 603 -41.21 -19.94 -14.16
C GLU A 603 -41.00 -18.86 -15.22
N LEU A 604 -41.83 -18.84 -16.25
CA LEU A 604 -41.74 -17.89 -17.37
C LEU A 604 -41.91 -16.43 -16.91
N ARG A 605 -42.74 -16.17 -15.88
CA ARG A 605 -42.86 -14.85 -15.24
C ARG A 605 -41.61 -14.47 -14.45
N GLY A 606 -41.00 -15.43 -13.76
CA GLY A 606 -39.74 -15.23 -13.03
C GLY A 606 -38.57 -14.93 -13.97
N GLU A 607 -38.50 -15.62 -15.09
CA GLU A 607 -37.47 -15.39 -16.11
C GLU A 607 -37.71 -14.08 -16.88
N ARG A 608 -38.97 -13.67 -17.13
CA ARG A 608 -39.32 -12.38 -17.75
C ARG A 608 -38.94 -11.20 -16.86
N GLN A 609 -39.11 -11.34 -15.53
CA GLN A 609 -38.66 -10.33 -14.57
C GLN A 609 -37.13 -10.20 -14.52
N ARG A 610 -36.39 -11.30 -14.71
CA ARG A 610 -34.93 -11.26 -14.80
C ARG A 610 -34.47 -10.63 -16.10
N ALA A 611 -35.05 -11.00 -17.25
CA ALA A 611 -34.73 -10.42 -18.54
C ALA A 611 -35.07 -8.91 -18.61
N ALA A 612 -36.15 -8.47 -17.97
CA ALA A 612 -36.50 -7.04 -17.87
C ALA A 612 -35.47 -6.24 -17.04
N ALA A 613 -34.98 -6.80 -15.93
CA ALA A 613 -33.95 -6.18 -15.11
C ALA A 613 -32.60 -6.06 -15.85
N GLU A 614 -32.29 -7.02 -16.73
CA GLU A 614 -31.09 -6.98 -17.56
C GLU A 614 -31.19 -6.01 -18.74
N ALA A 615 -32.36 -5.90 -19.36
CA ALA A 615 -32.64 -4.93 -20.40
C ALA A 615 -32.51 -3.48 -19.87
N GLU A 616 -32.97 -3.19 -18.65
CA GLU A 616 -32.73 -1.90 -17.98
C GLU A 616 -31.24 -1.63 -17.73
N GLY A 617 -30.49 -2.67 -17.35
CA GLY A 617 -29.04 -2.59 -17.18
C GLY A 617 -28.29 -2.30 -18.49
N ALA A 618 -28.72 -2.90 -19.61
CA ALA A 618 -28.16 -2.67 -20.94
C ALA A 618 -28.53 -1.29 -21.51
N ALA A 619 -29.77 -0.81 -21.26
CA ALA A 619 -30.21 0.53 -21.64
C ALA A 619 -29.40 1.63 -20.93
N ARG A 620 -29.11 1.46 -19.63
CA ARG A 620 -28.23 2.37 -18.88
C ARG A 620 -26.79 2.40 -19.41
N LEU A 621 -26.27 1.26 -19.90
CA LEU A 621 -24.95 1.19 -20.51
C LEU A 621 -24.90 1.84 -21.89
N ARG A 622 -25.96 1.73 -22.70
CA ARG A 622 -26.10 2.45 -23.97
C ARG A 622 -26.16 3.96 -23.77
N LEU A 623 -26.95 4.44 -22.79
CA LEU A 623 -27.03 5.87 -22.45
C LEU A 623 -25.66 6.44 -22.04
N LYS A 624 -24.89 5.65 -21.29
CA LYS A 624 -23.54 6.03 -20.86
C LYS A 624 -22.53 6.07 -22.02
N ARG A 625 -22.73 5.25 -23.05
CA ARG A 625 -21.91 5.24 -24.27
C ARG A 625 -22.22 6.43 -25.17
N THR A 626 -23.49 6.84 -25.27
CA THR A 626 -23.88 8.08 -25.97
C THR A 626 -23.41 9.33 -25.23
N ASP A 627 -23.44 9.34 -23.90
CA ASP A 627 -22.88 10.45 -23.10
C ASP A 627 -21.35 10.55 -23.28
N LEU A 628 -20.63 9.43 -23.32
CA LEU A 628 -19.20 9.39 -23.61
C LEU A 628 -18.88 9.89 -25.04
N ALA A 629 -19.67 9.50 -26.05
CA ALA A 629 -19.51 9.98 -27.43
C ALA A 629 -19.78 11.50 -27.54
N SER A 630 -20.79 12.02 -26.83
CA SER A 630 -21.07 13.47 -26.77
C SER A 630 -19.97 14.26 -26.05
N GLN A 631 -19.31 13.65 -25.07
CA GLN A 631 -18.16 14.24 -24.39
C GLN A 631 -16.90 14.20 -25.25
N GLU A 632 -16.73 13.21 -26.12
CA GLU A 632 -15.64 13.17 -27.10
C GLU A 632 -15.81 14.24 -28.20
N GLU A 633 -17.05 14.48 -28.69
CA GLU A 633 -17.35 15.60 -29.61
C GLU A 633 -17.12 16.98 -28.97
N GLN A 634 -17.43 17.15 -27.68
CA GLN A 634 -17.17 18.41 -26.96
C GLN A 634 -15.68 18.68 -26.71
N VAL A 635 -14.85 17.63 -26.67
CA VAL A 635 -13.39 17.75 -26.51
C VAL A 635 -12.70 17.97 -27.85
N GLY A 636 -13.27 17.52 -28.97
CA GLY A 636 -12.74 17.73 -30.33
C GLY A 636 -13.06 19.11 -30.95
N GLY A 637 -13.90 19.93 -30.34
CA GLY A 637 -14.23 21.30 -30.80
C GLY A 637 -13.35 22.42 -30.23
N LEU A 638 -12.24 22.06 -29.58
CA LEU A 638 -11.29 22.99 -28.94
C LEU A 638 -9.86 22.82 -29.47
N ASP A 639 -9.71 22.67 -30.79
CA ASP A 639 -8.47 22.94 -31.52
C ASP A 639 -8.66 24.17 -32.43
#